data_AF-A0A250IQG8-F1
#
_entry.id   AF-A0A250IQG8-F1
#
_cell.length_a   1.000
_cell.length_b   1.000
_cell.length_c   1.000
_cell.angle_alpha   90.00
_cell.angle_beta   90.00
_cell.angle_gamma   90.00
#
_symmetry.space_group_name_H-M   'P 1'
#
loop_
_entity.id
_entity.type
_entity.pdbx_description
1 polymer ?
#
loop_
_entity_poly.entity_id
_entity_poly.type
_entity_poly.pdbx_seq_one_letter_code
_entity_poly.pdbx_strand_id
1 'polypeptide(L)'
;MKALWTQFDKVAAEVLALRAKLEVPAGKVRTTVASLEPAVSSRCVALEQQVKGKQQSFSQQLESLTQDVESRCEALLDEGIAAFNKRKEDLKAQLTAAEKKLQAELEQVRARVEQEVKKAQAPLLELEKQYEADHQRLKAKAQQNPKDAALQAHEEQALEELRKLRARMDEEMLRLRLPEKQLQEQLQKAQAQADEQLQKLESQLAAREQQLRELLKQVGTQAVQQIQGASAKLTAATDQVFGKTAKMRETVGGESQKLLGALDAALVPPSKTLQGLHDEIKSTGETSKAAARERIAQLRAGLAPVKTQMEGATQAVSDTLQTLETTVGTTLEKGGESLNQALDLLEQTLGMPVRTLVGQLEAVEKLITQVQEQIDTLITQGVGAVDALMKTALLTVESIQNPVRQTIDSTFAVLDSLMETVAQLEKQLMAVFTALPEKLEQLQTLFKNLVGTLESLLAKAVQMLDAIPASDLPKALVNPAMAAIDNVVKQISTQLGTLTQQVSQQMTAVQDQLISQVEQIQAQAIEQVNALKQQLVQQIQTLTQSVQSGIDQALAQLEQLVAQVTQQISTAKEQVAKQVEALETQVASRVDTLKQQVTEQLATLKQTLADGVKAATDQVEAVGETVDQQVTTAREQVKTGLESVRTTVDTALEEARKAREHVETELTRQVEQVLGTFTQRAGGLVDTASQQIDEMTGRVEAAKNQLLAPVDALEASLRDFNPFAPVVEQARTQVGTVMDNLQTQVRALAG
;
A
#
# COMPACT_ATOMS: atom_id res chain seq x y z
N MET A 1 17.41 -94.83 -46.01
CA MET A 1 16.17 -94.61 -46.77
C MET A 1 16.27 -93.30 -47.50
N LYS A 2 16.43 -92.19 -46.77
CA LYS A 2 16.99 -90.99 -47.38
C LYS A 2 18.35 -91.35 -47.92
N ALA A 3 19.30 -91.99 -47.21
CA ALA A 3 20.62 -92.42 -47.75
C ALA A 3 20.63 -93.11 -49.13
N LEU A 4 19.47 -93.54 -49.64
CA LEU A 4 19.28 -94.26 -50.89
C LEU A 4 18.44 -93.55 -51.88
N TRP A 5 17.36 -92.92 -51.41
CA TRP A 5 16.92 -91.77 -52.15
C TRP A 5 17.96 -90.69 -52.25
N THR A 6 19.03 -90.70 -51.45
CA THR A 6 20.27 -89.90 -51.28
C THR A 6 21.45 -90.78 -51.63
N GLN A 7 21.24 -91.83 -52.41
CA GLN A 7 22.17 -92.16 -53.43
C GLN A 7 21.60 -91.57 -54.72
N PHE A 8 20.28 -91.70 -55.00
CA PHE A 8 19.59 -90.97 -56.07
C PHE A 8 19.67 -89.46 -55.92
N ASP A 9 19.42 -88.96 -54.72
CA ASP A 9 19.46 -87.59 -54.22
C ASP A 9 20.88 -87.33 -53.73
N LYS A 10 21.85 -88.26 -53.73
CA LYS A 10 23.28 -87.92 -53.55
C LYS A 10 23.98 -87.86 -54.86
N VAL A 11 23.50 -88.47 -55.94
CA VAL A 11 23.97 -88.16 -57.28
C VAL A 11 23.16 -87.00 -57.84
N ALA A 12 21.85 -86.93 -57.61
CA ALA A 12 21.08 -85.71 -57.84
C ALA A 12 21.47 -84.60 -56.86
N ALA A 13 21.98 -84.92 -55.66
CA ALA A 13 22.69 -83.95 -54.82
C ALA A 13 24.21 -84.02 -54.85
N GLU A 14 24.84 -84.74 -55.77
CA GLU A 14 26.23 -84.51 -56.16
C GLU A 14 26.18 -83.60 -57.36
N VAL A 15 25.17 -83.72 -58.25
CA VAL A 15 24.78 -82.77 -59.28
C VAL A 15 24.23 -81.48 -58.64
N LEU A 16 23.32 -81.56 -57.65
CA LEU A 16 22.97 -80.39 -56.82
C LEU A 16 24.10 -79.99 -55.89
N ALA A 17 25.00 -80.86 -55.42
CA ALA A 17 26.18 -80.41 -54.67
C ALA A 17 27.27 -79.85 -55.58
N LEU A 18 27.26 -80.13 -56.87
CA LEU A 18 28.12 -79.50 -57.87
C LEU A 18 27.57 -78.12 -58.21
N ARG A 19 26.25 -78.00 -58.32
CA ARG A 19 25.54 -76.71 -58.24
C ARG A 19 25.83 -76.00 -56.91
N ALA A 20 25.83 -76.70 -55.78
CA ALA A 20 26.15 -76.12 -54.48
C ALA A 20 27.65 -75.78 -54.33
N LYS A 21 28.54 -76.53 -54.99
CA LYS A 21 29.98 -76.28 -55.07
C LYS A 21 30.28 -75.06 -55.95
N LEU A 22 29.39 -74.68 -56.86
CA LEU A 22 29.39 -73.37 -57.53
C LEU A 22 28.78 -72.29 -56.62
N GLU A 23 27.74 -72.62 -55.84
CA GLU A 23 27.14 -71.73 -54.83
C GLU A 23 28.03 -71.45 -53.61
N VAL A 24 29.06 -72.26 -53.31
CA VAL A 24 30.01 -71.97 -52.22
C VAL A 24 30.94 -70.79 -52.57
N PRO A 25 31.70 -70.80 -53.69
CA PRO A 25 32.48 -69.66 -54.12
C PRO A 25 31.58 -68.49 -54.55
N ALA A 26 30.44 -68.73 -55.23
CA ALA A 26 29.47 -67.66 -55.48
C ALA A 26 28.82 -67.11 -54.20
N GLY A 27 28.60 -67.94 -53.19
CA GLY A 27 28.08 -67.57 -51.88
C GLY A 27 29.09 -66.74 -51.11
N LYS A 28 30.39 -67.04 -51.24
CA LYS A 28 31.46 -66.15 -50.75
C LYS A 28 31.41 -64.79 -51.46
N VAL A 29 31.27 -64.76 -52.78
CA VAL A 29 31.13 -63.51 -53.54
C VAL A 29 29.85 -62.75 -53.14
N ARG A 30 28.70 -63.42 -53.01
CA ARG A 30 27.44 -62.83 -52.52
C ARG A 30 27.59 -62.30 -51.10
N THR A 31 28.28 -63.03 -50.22
CA THR A 31 28.52 -62.60 -48.83
C THR A 31 29.43 -61.37 -48.81
N THR A 32 30.49 -61.35 -49.62
CA THR A 32 31.37 -60.19 -49.73
C THR A 32 30.61 -58.98 -50.29
N VAL A 33 29.83 -59.13 -51.36
CA VAL A 33 29.00 -58.04 -51.93
C VAL A 33 27.91 -57.60 -50.94
N ALA A 34 27.23 -58.53 -50.28
CA ALA A 34 26.24 -58.24 -49.25
C ALA A 34 26.83 -57.59 -48.00
N SER A 35 28.14 -57.69 -47.78
CA SER A 35 28.84 -57.01 -46.68
C SER A 35 29.24 -55.58 -47.03
N LEU A 36 29.31 -55.19 -48.31
CA LEU A 36 29.72 -53.85 -48.74
C LEU A 36 28.72 -52.77 -48.31
N GLU A 37 27.42 -53.00 -48.54
CA GLU A 37 26.37 -52.04 -48.18
C GLU A 37 26.27 -51.84 -46.65
N PRO A 38 26.23 -52.89 -45.80
CA PRO A 38 26.32 -52.74 -44.34
C PRO A 38 27.63 -52.09 -43.87
N ALA A 39 28.78 -52.40 -44.49
CA ALA A 39 30.07 -51.83 -44.10
C ALA A 39 30.14 -50.32 -44.39
N VAL A 40 29.67 -49.87 -45.56
CA VAL A 40 29.63 -48.44 -45.88
C VAL A 40 28.51 -47.74 -45.11
N SER A 41 27.35 -48.38 -44.95
CA SER A 41 26.23 -47.82 -44.20
C SER A 41 26.59 -47.61 -42.73
N SER A 42 27.25 -48.57 -42.08
CA SER A 42 27.69 -48.43 -40.68
C SER A 42 28.70 -47.30 -40.50
N ARG A 43 29.68 -47.15 -41.41
CA ARG A 43 30.63 -46.02 -41.39
C ARG A 43 29.96 -44.68 -41.65
N CYS A 44 29.02 -44.61 -42.61
CA CYS A 44 28.24 -43.40 -42.87
C CYS A 44 27.38 -43.01 -41.66
N VAL A 45 26.75 -43.98 -40.98
CA VAL A 45 25.97 -43.74 -39.77
C VAL A 45 26.87 -43.24 -38.63
N ALA A 46 28.06 -43.83 -38.45
CA ALA A 46 29.01 -43.37 -37.45
C ALA A 46 29.48 -41.93 -37.71
N LEU A 47 29.78 -41.58 -38.96
CA LEU A 47 30.09 -40.21 -39.39
C LEU A 47 28.92 -39.24 -39.15
N GLU A 48 27.70 -39.65 -39.51
CA GLU A 48 26.49 -38.85 -39.30
C GLU A 48 26.25 -38.59 -37.81
N GLN A 49 26.45 -39.60 -36.96
CA GLN A 49 26.37 -39.46 -35.50
C GLN A 49 27.46 -38.52 -34.95
N GLN A 50 28.70 -38.66 -35.43
CA GLN A 50 29.80 -37.77 -35.03
C GLN A 50 29.51 -36.31 -35.41
N VAL A 51 28.96 -36.08 -36.60
CA VAL A 51 28.56 -34.76 -37.07
C VAL A 51 27.37 -34.21 -36.28
N LYS A 52 26.35 -35.02 -35.98
CA LYS A 52 25.24 -34.61 -35.10
C LYS A 52 25.72 -34.22 -33.71
N GLY A 53 26.64 -35.00 -33.12
CA GLY A 53 27.21 -34.69 -31.81
C GLY A 53 27.96 -33.36 -31.81
N LYS A 54 28.79 -33.10 -32.85
CA LYS A 54 29.46 -31.79 -33.01
C LYS A 54 28.46 -30.66 -33.23
N GLN A 55 27.47 -30.84 -34.11
CA GLN A 55 26.42 -29.84 -34.35
C GLN A 55 25.67 -29.51 -33.05
N GLN A 56 25.23 -30.51 -32.28
CA GLN A 56 24.54 -30.29 -31.00
C GLN A 56 25.41 -29.50 -30.02
N SER A 57 26.70 -29.84 -29.90
CA SER A 57 27.63 -29.11 -29.03
C SER A 57 27.78 -27.63 -29.45
N PHE A 58 27.92 -27.35 -30.75
CA PHE A 58 28.00 -25.96 -31.24
C PHE A 58 26.67 -25.21 -31.18
N SER A 59 25.54 -25.89 -31.38
CA SER A 59 24.20 -25.31 -31.17
C SER A 59 24.00 -24.90 -29.71
N GLN A 60 24.42 -25.74 -28.75
CA GLN A 60 24.41 -25.38 -27.32
C GLN A 60 25.30 -24.18 -27.01
N GLN A 61 26.46 -24.05 -27.69
CA GLN A 61 27.30 -22.85 -27.54
C GLN A 61 26.64 -21.58 -28.08
N LEU A 62 25.89 -21.67 -29.19
CA LEU A 62 25.12 -20.54 -29.72
C LEU A 62 23.90 -20.19 -28.86
N GLU A 63 23.26 -21.20 -28.26
CA GLU A 63 22.16 -21.00 -27.30
C GLU A 63 22.67 -20.32 -26.02
N SER A 64 23.80 -20.77 -25.47
CA SER A 64 24.48 -20.10 -24.36
C SER A 64 24.90 -18.66 -24.71
N LEU A 65 25.36 -18.41 -25.94
CA LEU A 65 25.67 -17.06 -26.41
C LEU A 65 24.40 -16.18 -26.51
N THR A 66 23.25 -16.76 -26.84
CA THR A 66 21.97 -16.05 -26.88
C THR A 66 21.54 -15.64 -25.47
N GLN A 67 21.63 -16.56 -24.51
CA GLN A 67 21.36 -16.27 -23.09
C GLN A 67 22.32 -15.22 -22.51
N ASP A 68 23.60 -15.22 -22.91
CA ASP A 68 24.57 -14.20 -22.51
C ASP A 68 24.18 -12.81 -23.06
N VAL A 69 23.74 -12.73 -24.31
CA VAL A 69 23.25 -11.48 -24.92
C VAL A 69 22.03 -10.95 -24.19
N GLU A 70 21.04 -11.80 -23.91
CA GLU A 70 19.84 -11.43 -23.16
C GLU A 70 20.20 -10.93 -21.76
N SER A 71 21.02 -11.69 -21.02
CA SER A 71 21.46 -11.33 -19.67
C SER A 71 22.24 -10.01 -19.64
N ARG A 72 23.14 -9.79 -20.61
CA ARG A 72 23.89 -8.52 -20.70
C ARG A 72 23.00 -7.34 -21.09
N CYS A 73 22.00 -7.54 -21.95
CA CYS A 73 21.03 -6.49 -22.28
C CYS A 73 20.18 -6.11 -21.07
N GLU A 74 19.71 -7.09 -20.28
CA GLU A 74 18.99 -6.84 -19.02
C GLU A 74 19.87 -6.12 -18.00
N ALA A 75 21.10 -6.57 -17.79
CA ALA A 75 22.03 -5.91 -16.86
C ALA A 75 22.30 -4.45 -17.25
N LEU A 76 22.47 -4.15 -18.55
CA LEU A 76 22.65 -2.79 -19.04
C LEU A 76 21.37 -1.95 -18.93
N LEU A 77 20.19 -2.56 -19.05
CA LEU A 77 18.92 -1.88 -18.81
C LEU A 77 18.81 -1.45 -17.34
N ASP A 78 19.09 -2.38 -16.42
CA ASP A 78 19.04 -2.14 -14.99
C ASP A 78 20.07 -1.08 -14.56
N GLU A 79 21.30 -1.15 -15.07
CA GLU A 79 22.34 -0.15 -14.82
C GLU A 79 21.91 1.25 -15.33
N GLY A 80 21.33 1.33 -16.53
CA GLY A 80 20.84 2.58 -17.10
C GLY A 80 19.65 3.16 -16.34
N ILE A 81 18.65 2.34 -15.97
CA ILE A 81 17.49 2.75 -15.17
C ILE A 81 17.94 3.22 -13.78
N ALA A 82 18.86 2.50 -13.13
CA ALA A 82 19.40 2.90 -11.83
C ALA A 82 20.12 4.25 -11.91
N ALA A 83 20.89 4.51 -12.98
CA ALA A 83 21.54 5.79 -13.20
C ALA A 83 20.51 6.93 -13.41
N PHE A 84 19.45 6.71 -14.18
CA PHE A 84 18.37 7.69 -14.36
C PHE A 84 17.61 7.98 -13.06
N ASN A 85 17.27 6.95 -12.29
CA ASN A 85 16.61 7.10 -10.99
C ASN A 85 17.46 7.87 -9.99
N LYS A 86 18.75 7.54 -9.90
CA LYS A 86 19.70 8.28 -9.06
C LYS A 86 19.76 9.75 -9.44
N ARG A 87 19.84 10.07 -10.74
CA ARG A 87 19.84 11.46 -11.20
C ARG A 87 18.55 12.20 -10.89
N LYS A 88 17.41 11.52 -10.98
CA LYS A 88 16.10 12.05 -10.58
C LYS A 88 16.06 12.38 -9.08
N GLU A 89 16.57 11.48 -8.23
CA GLU A 89 16.67 11.70 -6.79
C GLU A 89 17.61 12.86 -6.44
N ASP A 90 18.80 12.90 -7.05
CA ASP A 90 19.79 13.97 -6.84
C ASP A 90 19.20 15.35 -7.21
N LEU A 91 18.49 15.45 -8.33
CA LEU A 91 17.82 16.68 -8.76
C LEU A 91 16.67 17.08 -7.82
N LYS A 92 15.85 16.11 -7.39
CA LYS A 92 14.77 16.36 -6.43
C LYS A 92 15.33 16.86 -5.08
N ALA A 93 16.45 16.30 -4.64
CA ALA A 93 17.15 16.74 -3.43
C ALA A 93 17.70 18.18 -3.57
N GLN A 94 18.29 18.52 -4.71
CA GLN A 94 18.75 19.89 -5.00
C GLN A 94 17.59 20.90 -5.00
N LEU A 95 16.45 20.55 -5.59
CA LEU A 95 15.27 21.41 -5.63
C LEU A 95 14.68 21.64 -4.23
N THR A 96 14.51 20.55 -3.47
CA THR A 96 14.03 20.60 -2.07
C THR A 96 14.94 21.47 -1.19
N ALA A 97 16.26 21.38 -1.39
CA ALA A 97 17.22 22.21 -0.66
C ALA A 97 17.09 23.71 -1.02
N ALA A 98 16.85 24.03 -2.29
CA ALA A 98 16.62 25.41 -2.74
C ALA A 98 15.31 25.98 -2.18
N GLU A 99 14.22 25.21 -2.18
CA GLU A 99 12.94 25.61 -1.58
C GLU A 99 13.06 25.89 -0.08
N LYS A 100 13.74 25.01 0.66
CA LYS A 100 13.97 25.18 2.10
C LYS A 100 14.75 26.46 2.41
N LYS A 101 15.72 26.82 1.55
CA LYS A 101 16.49 28.06 1.68
C LYS A 101 15.61 29.30 1.48
N LEU A 102 14.79 29.32 0.43
CA LEU A 102 13.85 30.41 0.15
C LEU A 102 12.76 30.57 1.24
N GLN A 103 12.25 29.46 1.78
CA GLN A 103 11.32 29.49 2.92
C GLN A 103 11.95 30.08 4.19
N ALA A 104 13.20 29.71 4.49
CA ALA A 104 13.92 30.28 5.62
C ALA A 104 14.16 31.80 5.46
N GLU A 105 14.48 32.26 4.24
CA GLU A 105 14.60 33.69 3.94
C GLU A 105 13.26 34.43 4.13
N LEU A 106 12.13 33.83 3.72
CA LEU A 106 10.80 34.40 3.91
C LEU A 106 10.38 34.48 5.39
N GLU A 107 10.64 33.46 6.19
CA GLU A 107 10.40 33.51 7.64
C GLU A 107 11.21 34.62 8.33
N GLN A 108 12.48 34.80 7.95
CA GLN A 108 13.30 35.89 8.48
C GLN A 108 12.74 37.27 8.11
N VAL A 109 12.26 37.45 6.87
CA VAL A 109 11.62 38.71 6.44
C VAL A 109 10.31 38.94 7.19
N ARG A 110 9.47 37.91 7.37
CA ARG A 110 8.23 37.99 8.16
C ARG A 110 8.49 38.44 9.60
N ALA A 111 9.45 37.82 10.28
CA ALA A 111 9.80 38.20 11.64
C ALA A 111 10.26 39.66 11.75
N ARG A 112 11.04 40.14 10.76
CA ARG A 112 11.47 41.55 10.68
C ARG A 112 10.29 42.49 10.43
N VAL A 113 9.41 42.17 9.49
CA VAL A 113 8.21 42.98 9.18
C VAL A 113 7.27 43.04 10.39
N GLU A 114 7.04 41.93 11.08
CA GLU A 114 6.19 41.90 12.28
C GLU A 114 6.76 42.77 13.41
N GLN A 115 8.09 42.74 13.58
CA GLN A 115 8.78 43.57 14.56
C GLN A 115 8.68 45.07 14.21
N GLU A 116 8.89 45.45 12.95
CA GLU A 116 8.81 46.84 12.51
C GLU A 116 7.37 47.36 12.52
N VAL A 117 6.38 46.53 12.17
CA VAL A 117 4.95 46.82 12.33
C VAL A 117 4.60 47.09 13.79
N LYS A 118 5.04 46.24 14.72
CA LYS A 118 4.81 46.45 16.17
C LYS A 118 5.43 47.76 16.66
N LYS A 119 6.64 48.10 16.19
CA LYS A 119 7.31 49.37 16.54
C LYS A 119 6.60 50.60 15.98
N ALA A 120 6.10 50.55 14.74
CA ALA A 120 5.41 51.65 14.10
C ALA A 120 3.97 51.84 14.62
N GLN A 121 3.28 50.74 14.92
CA GLN A 121 1.87 50.75 15.35
C GLN A 121 1.68 51.25 16.78
N ALA A 122 2.58 50.91 17.71
CA ALA A 122 2.46 51.29 19.12
C ALA A 122 2.30 52.82 19.38
N PRO A 123 3.14 53.72 18.82
CA PRO A 123 2.98 55.16 19.01
C PRO A 123 1.75 55.73 18.27
N LEU A 124 1.38 55.17 17.12
CA LEU A 124 0.22 55.62 16.34
C LEU A 124 -1.11 55.27 17.02
N LEU A 125 -1.22 54.09 17.63
CA LEU A 125 -2.41 53.65 18.37
C LEU A 125 -2.65 54.50 19.63
N GLU A 126 -1.58 54.92 20.30
CA GLU A 126 -1.68 55.82 21.45
C GLU A 126 -2.15 57.22 21.04
N LEU A 127 -1.64 57.72 19.90
CA LEU A 127 -2.06 58.99 19.33
C LEU A 127 -3.52 58.94 18.84
N GLU A 128 -3.95 57.82 18.27
CA GLU A 128 -5.34 57.59 17.86
C GLU A 128 -6.30 57.63 19.05
N LYS A 129 -5.99 56.94 20.16
CA LYS A 129 -6.78 57.00 21.40
C LYS A 129 -6.91 58.41 21.93
N GLN A 130 -5.83 59.20 21.86
CA GLN A 130 -5.83 60.59 22.29
C GLN A 130 -6.77 61.46 21.42
N TYR A 131 -6.65 61.38 20.10
CA TYR A 131 -7.53 62.09 19.18
C TYR A 131 -8.99 61.64 19.30
N GLU A 132 -9.25 60.36 19.59
CA GLU A 132 -10.61 59.82 19.75
C GLU A 132 -11.26 60.32 21.03
N ALA A 133 -10.50 60.38 22.13
CA ALA A 133 -10.95 61.00 23.38
C ALA A 133 -11.23 62.50 23.22
N ASP A 134 -10.38 63.22 22.48
CA ASP A 134 -10.56 64.66 22.23
C ASP A 134 -11.76 64.93 21.31
N HIS A 135 -11.96 64.14 20.25
CA HIS A 135 -13.16 64.20 19.41
C HIS A 135 -14.45 63.92 20.20
N GLN A 136 -14.47 62.89 21.07
CA GLN A 136 -15.64 62.60 21.92
C GLN A 136 -15.97 63.75 22.89
N ARG A 137 -14.94 64.38 23.46
CA ARG A 137 -15.10 65.57 24.32
C ARG A 137 -15.66 66.77 23.55
N LEU A 138 -15.16 67.03 22.34
CA LEU A 138 -15.63 68.14 21.49
C LEU A 138 -17.06 67.90 21.00
N LYS A 139 -17.39 66.67 20.61
CA LYS A 139 -18.73 66.24 20.22
C LYS A 139 -19.75 66.41 21.35
N ALA A 140 -19.42 65.99 22.57
CA ALA A 140 -20.29 66.17 23.73
C ALA A 140 -20.57 67.66 24.01
N LYS A 141 -19.57 68.53 23.81
CA LYS A 141 -19.73 69.99 23.96
C LYS A 141 -20.54 70.61 22.82
N ALA A 142 -20.33 70.20 21.58
CA ALA A 142 -21.07 70.68 20.41
C ALA A 142 -22.55 70.31 20.44
N GLN A 143 -22.89 69.13 20.98
CA GLN A 143 -24.27 68.69 21.20
C GLN A 143 -25.01 69.52 22.27
N GLN A 144 -24.29 70.02 23.28
CA GLN A 144 -24.85 70.89 24.32
C GLN A 144 -25.06 72.33 23.82
N ASN A 145 -24.34 72.76 22.77
CA ASN A 145 -24.42 74.11 22.19
C ASN A 145 -24.56 74.08 20.64
N PRO A 146 -25.74 73.72 20.11
CA PRO A 146 -25.93 73.47 18.68
C PRO A 146 -25.88 74.73 17.79
N LYS A 147 -25.74 75.93 18.37
CA LYS A 147 -25.62 77.22 17.65
C LYS A 147 -24.18 77.76 17.61
N ASP A 148 -23.23 77.09 18.25
CA ASP A 148 -21.82 77.50 18.26
C ASP A 148 -21.08 76.90 17.05
N ALA A 149 -21.03 77.68 15.97
CA ALA A 149 -20.40 77.29 14.72
C ALA A 149 -18.88 77.05 14.85
N ALA A 150 -18.20 77.70 15.80
CA ALA A 150 -16.78 77.49 16.03
C ALA A 150 -16.52 76.13 16.70
N LEU A 151 -17.40 75.73 17.63
CA LEU A 151 -17.33 74.45 18.31
C LEU A 151 -17.63 73.26 17.38
N GLN A 152 -18.60 73.42 16.46
CA GLN A 152 -18.89 72.45 15.40
C GLN A 152 -17.72 72.32 14.42
N ALA A 153 -17.10 73.43 14.01
CA ALA A 153 -15.92 73.41 13.15
C ALA A 153 -14.71 72.72 13.82
N HIS A 154 -14.53 72.88 15.13
CA HIS A 154 -13.47 72.20 15.88
C HIS A 154 -13.73 70.70 16.05
N GLU A 155 -14.99 70.25 16.22
CA GLU A 155 -15.34 68.83 16.22
C GLU A 155 -15.06 68.19 14.85
N GLU A 156 -15.51 68.82 13.76
CA GLU A 156 -15.25 68.34 12.40
C GLU A 156 -13.75 68.28 12.09
N GLN A 157 -12.98 69.28 12.53
CA GLN A 157 -11.53 69.30 12.38
C GLN A 157 -10.85 68.18 13.17
N ALA A 158 -11.30 67.88 14.39
CA ALA A 158 -10.77 66.77 15.19
C ALA A 158 -11.10 65.40 14.59
N LEU A 159 -12.31 65.24 14.04
CA LEU A 159 -12.71 64.03 13.30
C LEU A 159 -11.87 63.86 12.03
N GLU A 160 -11.56 64.96 11.34
CA GLU A 160 -10.77 64.95 10.11
C GLU A 160 -9.29 64.62 10.38
N GLU A 161 -8.69 65.15 11.45
CA GLU A 161 -7.33 64.75 11.87
C GLU A 161 -7.26 63.29 12.31
N LEU A 162 -8.30 62.77 12.97
CA LEU A 162 -8.41 61.36 13.32
C LEU A 162 -8.55 60.46 12.07
N ARG A 163 -9.31 60.90 11.05
CA ARG A 163 -9.38 60.22 9.75
C ARG A 163 -8.03 60.23 9.04
N LYS A 164 -7.32 61.35 9.01
CA LYS A 164 -5.98 61.46 8.42
C LYS A 164 -4.97 60.58 9.14
N LEU A 165 -5.03 60.50 10.47
CA LEU A 165 -4.15 59.64 11.26
C LEU A 165 -4.41 58.16 10.98
N ARG A 166 -5.68 57.73 10.95
CA ARG A 166 -6.07 56.37 10.55
C ARG A 166 -5.58 56.04 9.13
N ALA A 167 -5.77 56.95 8.18
CA ALA A 167 -5.29 56.79 6.81
C ALA A 167 -3.75 56.67 6.72
N ARG A 168 -3.00 57.47 7.49
CA ARG A 168 -1.53 57.37 7.56
C ARG A 168 -1.07 56.05 8.18
N MET A 169 -1.76 55.59 9.22
CA MET A 169 -1.49 54.30 9.85
C MET A 169 -1.72 53.15 8.86
N ASP A 170 -2.83 53.18 8.11
CA ASP A 170 -3.10 52.19 7.07
C ASP A 170 -2.04 52.21 5.96
N GLU A 171 -1.61 53.41 5.52
CA GLU A 171 -0.59 53.58 4.48
C GLU A 171 0.79 53.07 4.92
N GLU A 172 1.20 53.36 6.16
CA GLU A 172 2.48 52.90 6.72
C GLU A 172 2.48 51.38 6.97
N MET A 173 1.37 50.83 7.43
CA MET A 173 1.18 49.37 7.58
C MET A 173 1.22 48.63 6.24
N LEU A 174 0.63 49.22 5.19
CA LEU A 174 0.73 48.69 3.83
C LEU A 174 2.15 48.73 3.30
N ARG A 175 2.88 49.84 3.54
CA ARG A 175 4.26 50.02 3.10
C ARG A 175 5.22 49.01 3.77
N LEU A 176 5.05 48.76 5.07
CA LEU A 176 5.88 47.80 5.81
C LEU A 176 5.60 46.34 5.44
N ARG A 177 4.37 46.00 5.02
CA ARG A 177 3.98 44.66 4.56
C ARG A 177 4.29 44.39 3.07
N LEU A 178 4.60 45.43 2.30
CA LEU A 178 4.88 45.30 0.87
C LEU A 178 6.08 44.38 0.56
N PRO A 179 7.23 44.45 1.26
CA PRO A 179 8.36 43.55 1.03
C PRO A 179 8.03 42.08 1.30
N GLU A 180 7.23 41.77 2.33
CA GLU A 180 6.75 40.41 2.61
C GLU A 180 5.91 39.88 1.45
N LYS A 181 4.96 40.70 0.97
CA LYS A 181 4.08 40.33 -0.16
C LYS A 181 4.87 40.11 -1.45
N GLN A 182 5.85 40.96 -1.74
CA GLN A 182 6.75 40.81 -2.89
C GLN A 182 7.60 39.54 -2.81
N LEU A 183 8.15 39.22 -1.63
CA LEU A 183 8.91 37.97 -1.42
C LEU A 183 8.00 36.74 -1.55
N GLN A 184 6.76 36.82 -1.08
CA GLN A 184 5.78 35.74 -1.18
C GLN A 184 5.37 35.46 -2.64
N GLU A 185 5.19 36.51 -3.44
CA GLU A 185 4.99 36.38 -4.90
C GLU A 185 6.23 35.82 -5.61
N GLN A 186 7.44 36.22 -5.20
CA GLN A 186 8.68 35.65 -5.74
C GLN A 186 8.83 34.16 -5.37
N LEU A 187 8.47 33.76 -4.14
CA LEU A 187 8.47 32.36 -3.72
C LEU A 187 7.48 31.55 -4.56
N GLN A 188 6.25 32.03 -4.74
CA GLN A 188 5.26 31.33 -5.59
C GLN A 188 5.71 31.21 -7.04
N LYS A 189 6.33 32.26 -7.61
CA LYS A 189 6.91 32.19 -8.96
C LYS A 189 8.08 31.22 -9.03
N ALA A 190 8.95 31.20 -8.02
CA ALA A 190 10.07 30.26 -7.95
C ALA A 190 9.59 28.81 -7.82
N GLN A 191 8.54 28.55 -7.03
CA GLN A 191 7.92 27.23 -6.91
C GLN A 191 7.28 26.79 -8.24
N ALA A 192 6.52 27.67 -8.90
CA ALA A 192 5.94 27.34 -10.21
C ALA A 192 7.01 27.07 -11.28
N GLN A 193 8.10 27.84 -11.29
CA GLN A 193 9.24 27.61 -12.19
C GLN A 193 9.99 26.32 -11.86
N ALA A 194 10.13 26.00 -10.57
CA ALA A 194 10.72 24.76 -10.08
C ALA A 194 9.92 23.54 -10.53
N ASP A 195 8.59 23.59 -10.36
CA ASP A 195 7.66 22.54 -10.82
C ASP A 195 7.72 22.37 -12.35
N GLU A 196 7.74 23.47 -13.11
CA GLU A 196 7.85 23.42 -14.58
C GLU A 196 9.18 22.82 -15.02
N GLN A 197 10.29 23.18 -14.38
CA GLN A 197 11.60 22.59 -14.67
C GLN A 197 11.67 21.11 -14.30
N LEU A 198 11.08 20.72 -13.17
CA LEU A 198 11.04 19.32 -12.73
C LEU A 198 10.20 18.49 -13.71
N GLN A 199 9.03 18.98 -14.12
CA GLN A 199 8.20 18.31 -15.12
C GLN A 199 8.92 18.16 -16.47
N LYS A 200 9.65 19.20 -16.90
CA LYS A 200 10.47 19.14 -18.12
C LYS A 200 11.59 18.13 -18.01
N LEU A 201 12.31 18.09 -16.88
CA LEU A 201 13.38 17.12 -16.63
C LEU A 201 12.84 15.68 -16.56
N GLU A 202 11.70 15.46 -15.90
CA GLU A 202 11.03 14.16 -15.86
C GLU A 202 10.63 13.70 -17.26
N SER A 203 10.10 14.58 -18.10
CA SER A 203 9.78 14.25 -19.50
C SER A 203 11.02 13.90 -20.32
N GLN A 204 12.14 14.59 -20.11
CA GLN A 204 13.41 14.31 -20.78
C GLN A 204 14.04 13.00 -20.32
N LEU A 205 13.97 12.70 -19.02
CA LEU A 205 14.43 11.42 -18.46
C LEU A 205 13.58 10.25 -18.96
N ALA A 206 12.25 10.40 -19.00
CA ALA A 206 11.35 9.40 -19.57
C ALA A 206 11.63 9.15 -21.06
N ALA A 207 11.89 10.21 -21.83
CA ALA A 207 12.27 10.08 -23.24
C ALA A 207 13.62 9.35 -23.42
N ARG A 208 14.62 9.65 -22.57
CA ARG A 208 15.91 8.94 -22.58
C ARG A 208 15.78 7.48 -22.15
N GLU A 209 14.93 7.16 -21.17
CA GLU A 209 14.63 5.79 -20.78
C GLU A 209 13.99 5.02 -21.95
N GLN A 210 13.05 5.63 -22.65
CA GLN A 210 12.42 5.02 -23.82
C GLN A 210 13.44 4.80 -24.96
N GLN A 211 14.36 5.75 -25.17
CA GLN A 211 15.46 5.59 -26.13
C GLN A 211 16.40 4.44 -25.74
N LEU A 212 16.72 4.29 -24.46
CA LEU A 212 17.53 3.18 -23.95
C LEU A 212 16.85 1.83 -24.21
N ARG A 213 15.56 1.71 -23.89
CA ARG A 213 14.77 0.48 -24.13
C ARG A 213 14.73 0.11 -25.61
N GLU A 214 14.52 1.09 -26.49
CA GLU A 214 14.48 0.86 -27.92
C GLU A 214 15.85 0.47 -28.47
N LEU A 215 16.93 1.12 -28.02
CA LEU A 215 18.29 0.78 -28.40
C LEU A 215 18.65 -0.66 -28.00
N LEU A 216 18.35 -1.05 -26.76
CA LEU A 216 18.59 -2.41 -26.26
C LEU A 216 17.78 -3.44 -27.04
N LYS A 217 16.53 -3.14 -27.37
CA LYS A 217 15.70 -4.02 -28.20
C LYS A 217 16.26 -4.19 -29.61
N GLN A 218 16.68 -3.10 -30.26
CA GLN A 218 17.25 -3.14 -31.60
C GLN A 218 18.56 -3.92 -31.62
N VAL A 219 19.47 -3.64 -30.67
CA VAL A 219 20.76 -4.31 -30.58
C VAL A 219 20.59 -5.79 -30.19
N GLY A 220 19.72 -6.11 -29.23
CA GLY A 220 19.39 -7.48 -28.87
C GLY A 220 18.83 -8.25 -30.08
N THR A 221 17.92 -7.65 -30.84
CA THR A 221 17.38 -8.25 -32.07
C THR A 221 18.48 -8.48 -33.11
N GLN A 222 19.38 -7.51 -33.31
CA GLN A 222 20.49 -7.64 -34.25
C GLN A 222 21.45 -8.75 -33.84
N ALA A 223 21.81 -8.85 -32.56
CA ALA A 223 22.66 -9.90 -32.03
C ALA A 223 22.03 -11.30 -32.19
N VAL A 224 20.74 -11.44 -31.86
CA VAL A 224 19.98 -12.69 -32.06
C VAL A 224 19.93 -13.08 -33.54
N GLN A 225 19.74 -12.12 -34.46
CA GLN A 225 19.77 -12.39 -35.90
C GLN A 225 21.14 -12.90 -36.38
N GLN A 226 22.25 -12.38 -35.85
CA GLN A 226 23.59 -12.89 -36.17
C GLN A 226 23.77 -14.34 -35.69
N ILE A 227 23.27 -14.65 -34.48
CA ILE A 227 23.31 -16.00 -33.91
C ILE A 227 22.41 -16.97 -34.70
N GLN A 228 21.22 -16.54 -35.10
CA GLN A 228 20.32 -17.33 -35.97
C GLN A 228 20.95 -17.60 -37.34
N GLY A 229 21.63 -16.61 -37.93
CA GLY A 229 22.39 -16.78 -39.16
C GLY A 229 23.53 -17.81 -39.00
N ALA A 230 24.19 -17.83 -37.85
CA ALA A 230 25.20 -18.84 -37.53
C ALA A 230 24.59 -20.25 -37.38
N SER A 231 23.42 -20.36 -36.72
CA SER A 231 22.67 -21.62 -36.61
C SER A 231 22.25 -22.17 -37.98
N ALA A 232 21.78 -21.31 -38.88
CA ALA A 232 21.46 -21.71 -40.26
C ALA A 232 22.70 -22.21 -41.02
N LYS A 233 23.87 -21.58 -40.83
CA LYS A 233 25.15 -22.04 -41.41
C LYS A 233 25.61 -23.37 -40.81
N LEU A 234 25.40 -23.63 -39.53
CA LEU A 234 25.68 -24.95 -38.91
C LEU A 234 24.80 -26.04 -39.54
N THR A 235 23.50 -25.79 -39.70
CA THR A 235 22.58 -26.73 -40.34
C THR A 235 22.96 -27.00 -41.80
N ALA A 236 23.29 -25.96 -42.57
CA ALA A 236 23.74 -26.12 -43.96
C ALA A 236 25.03 -26.95 -44.07
N ALA A 237 25.98 -26.78 -43.14
CA ALA A 237 27.19 -27.60 -43.08
C ALA A 237 26.90 -29.07 -42.75
N THR A 238 25.95 -29.33 -41.85
CA THR A 238 25.46 -30.70 -41.55
C THR A 238 24.80 -31.33 -42.76
N ASP A 239 23.88 -30.62 -43.42
CA ASP A 239 23.17 -31.10 -44.61
C ASP A 239 24.12 -31.41 -45.75
N GLN A 240 25.20 -30.64 -45.91
CA GLN A 240 26.23 -30.91 -46.91
C GLN A 240 26.97 -32.22 -46.65
N VAL A 241 27.25 -32.57 -45.39
CA VAL A 241 27.87 -33.85 -45.03
C VAL A 241 26.88 -35.00 -45.23
N PHE A 242 25.63 -34.85 -44.81
CA PHE A 242 24.59 -35.87 -44.99
C PHE A 242 24.26 -36.12 -46.46
N GLY A 243 24.29 -35.07 -47.29
CA GLY A 243 24.17 -35.21 -48.74
C GLY A 243 25.32 -36.01 -49.36
N LYS A 244 26.55 -35.89 -48.84
CA LYS A 244 27.70 -36.69 -49.29
C LYS A 244 27.57 -38.15 -48.85
N THR A 245 27.15 -38.43 -47.61
CA THR A 245 26.93 -39.81 -47.12
C THR A 245 25.74 -40.50 -47.79
N ALA A 246 24.68 -39.76 -48.13
CA ALA A 246 23.53 -40.27 -48.89
C ALA A 246 23.94 -40.70 -50.31
N LYS A 247 24.66 -39.85 -51.05
CA LYS A 247 25.21 -40.20 -52.38
C LYS A 247 26.15 -41.40 -52.32
N MET A 248 26.90 -41.54 -51.24
CA MET A 248 27.79 -42.68 -50.99
C MET A 248 27.01 -44.00 -50.88
N ARG A 249 25.93 -44.02 -50.06
CA ARG A 249 25.04 -45.18 -49.92
C ARG A 249 24.34 -45.53 -51.24
N GLU A 250 23.89 -44.54 -52.00
CA GLU A 250 23.27 -44.74 -53.32
C GLU A 250 24.25 -45.36 -54.32
N THR A 251 25.50 -44.87 -54.37
CA THR A 251 26.55 -45.40 -55.27
C THR A 251 26.89 -46.84 -54.92
N VAL A 252 27.02 -47.16 -53.62
CA VAL A 252 27.30 -48.53 -53.15
C VAL A 252 26.12 -49.47 -53.40
N GLY A 253 24.88 -49.02 -53.20
CA GLY A 253 23.69 -49.80 -53.53
C GLY A 253 23.60 -50.12 -55.03
N GLY A 254 23.86 -49.13 -55.89
CA GLY A 254 23.86 -49.31 -57.35
C GLY A 254 24.95 -50.26 -57.85
N GLU A 255 26.18 -50.13 -57.35
CA GLU A 255 27.28 -51.03 -57.72
C GLU A 255 27.11 -52.44 -57.13
N SER A 256 26.56 -52.59 -55.92
CA SER A 256 26.26 -53.90 -55.34
C SER A 256 25.20 -54.64 -56.15
N GLN A 257 24.17 -53.94 -56.64
CA GLN A 257 23.16 -54.52 -57.54
C GLN A 257 23.76 -54.95 -58.89
N LYS A 258 24.65 -54.15 -59.49
CA LYS A 258 25.36 -54.52 -60.72
C LYS A 258 26.24 -55.76 -60.54
N LEU A 259 26.97 -55.84 -59.42
CA LEU A 259 27.82 -57.00 -59.09
C LEU A 259 26.99 -58.27 -58.84
N LEU A 260 25.84 -58.16 -58.16
CA LEU A 260 24.89 -59.25 -57.98
C LEU A 260 24.28 -59.70 -59.31
N GLY A 261 23.89 -58.78 -60.18
CA GLY A 261 23.37 -59.10 -61.51
C GLY A 261 24.39 -59.78 -62.42
N ALA A 262 25.66 -59.34 -62.39
CA ALA A 262 26.75 -59.99 -63.12
C ALA A 262 27.07 -61.40 -62.57
N LEU A 263 26.98 -61.59 -61.25
CA LEU A 263 27.14 -62.88 -60.60
C LEU A 263 25.99 -63.84 -60.96
N ASP A 264 24.75 -63.36 -60.96
CA ASP A 264 23.59 -64.15 -61.36
C ASP A 264 23.63 -64.51 -62.86
N ALA A 265 24.12 -63.62 -63.73
CA ALA A 265 24.32 -63.93 -65.14
C ALA A 265 25.35 -65.05 -65.38
N ALA A 266 26.38 -65.16 -64.54
CA ALA A 266 27.38 -66.23 -64.59
C ALA A 266 26.89 -67.56 -63.95
N LEU A 267 25.97 -67.49 -62.98
CA LEU A 267 25.48 -68.65 -62.22
C LEU A 267 24.20 -69.27 -62.78
N VAL A 268 23.23 -68.47 -63.22
CA VAL A 268 21.88 -68.93 -63.56
C VAL A 268 21.86 -69.91 -64.74
N PRO A 269 22.56 -69.69 -65.87
CA PRO A 269 22.56 -70.63 -66.99
C PRO A 269 23.14 -72.03 -66.66
N PRO A 270 24.33 -72.18 -66.03
CA PRO A 270 24.83 -73.50 -65.61
C PRO A 270 23.98 -74.11 -64.48
N SER A 271 23.43 -73.31 -63.57
CA SER A 271 22.53 -73.75 -62.49
C SER A 271 21.21 -74.33 -63.02
N LYS A 272 20.60 -73.71 -64.05
CA LYS A 272 19.40 -74.26 -64.73
C LYS A 272 19.69 -75.56 -65.48
N THR A 273 20.86 -75.68 -66.10
CA THR A 273 21.26 -76.89 -66.83
C THR A 273 21.53 -78.07 -65.88
N LEU A 274 22.15 -77.81 -64.72
CA LEU A 274 22.29 -78.78 -63.63
C LEU A 274 20.94 -79.14 -62.98
N GLN A 275 19.96 -78.21 -62.99
CA GLN A 275 18.61 -78.46 -62.51
C GLN A 275 17.78 -79.33 -63.47
N GLY A 276 17.94 -79.20 -64.79
CA GLY A 276 17.36 -80.12 -65.76
C GLY A 276 17.89 -81.55 -65.61
N LEU A 277 19.19 -81.71 -65.35
CA LEU A 277 19.81 -83.00 -64.98
C LEU A 277 19.28 -83.53 -63.64
N HIS A 278 19.05 -82.65 -62.65
CA HIS A 278 18.45 -83.02 -61.37
C HIS A 278 17.00 -83.53 -61.51
N ASP A 279 16.19 -82.90 -62.35
CA ASP A 279 14.77 -83.27 -62.56
C ASP A 279 14.63 -84.63 -63.28
N GLU A 280 15.53 -84.92 -64.24
CA GLU A 280 15.66 -86.23 -64.89
C GLU A 280 16.02 -87.34 -63.88
N ILE A 281 16.92 -87.07 -62.93
CA ILE A 281 17.27 -87.99 -61.82
C ILE A 281 16.11 -88.13 -60.82
N LYS A 282 15.39 -87.05 -60.52
CA LYS A 282 14.25 -87.04 -59.59
C LYS A 282 13.05 -87.81 -60.12
N SER A 283 12.76 -87.72 -61.41
CA SER A 283 11.68 -88.48 -62.06
C SER A 283 11.87 -89.99 -61.91
N THR A 284 13.10 -90.48 -62.11
CA THR A 284 13.47 -91.89 -61.88
C THR A 284 13.42 -92.28 -60.39
N GLY A 285 13.67 -91.33 -59.48
CA GLY A 285 13.53 -91.52 -58.03
C GLY A 285 12.10 -91.44 -57.46
N GLU A 286 11.16 -90.74 -58.10
CA GLU A 286 9.74 -90.65 -57.69
C GLU A 286 9.04 -92.03 -57.79
N THR A 287 9.32 -92.80 -58.84
CA THR A 287 8.77 -94.15 -59.07
C THR A 287 9.20 -95.13 -57.98
N SER A 288 10.39 -94.93 -57.41
CA SER A 288 10.90 -95.74 -56.30
C SER A 288 10.48 -95.18 -54.91
N LYS A 289 10.25 -93.86 -54.78
CA LYS A 289 9.72 -93.18 -53.57
C LYS A 289 8.28 -93.59 -53.19
N ALA A 290 7.43 -93.96 -54.15
CA ALA A 290 6.04 -94.35 -53.87
C ALA A 290 5.94 -95.54 -52.88
N ALA A 291 6.81 -96.55 -53.02
CA ALA A 291 6.88 -97.71 -52.12
C ALA A 291 7.42 -97.38 -50.71
N ALA A 292 8.11 -96.25 -50.52
CA ALA A 292 8.62 -95.78 -49.23
C ALA A 292 7.62 -94.92 -48.44
N ARG A 293 6.65 -94.28 -49.12
CA ARG A 293 5.66 -93.35 -48.52
C ARG A 293 4.67 -94.04 -47.57
N GLU A 294 4.33 -95.31 -47.81
CA GLU A 294 3.40 -96.09 -46.99
C GLU A 294 3.96 -96.40 -45.57
N ARG A 295 5.27 -96.66 -45.46
CA ARG A 295 5.95 -96.92 -44.17
C ARG A 295 6.23 -95.65 -43.34
N ILE A 296 6.31 -94.48 -43.98
CA ILE A 296 6.48 -93.16 -43.32
C ILE A 296 5.15 -92.66 -42.71
N ALA A 297 3.99 -93.08 -43.22
CA ALA A 297 2.69 -92.69 -42.68
C ALA A 297 2.46 -93.19 -41.23
N GLN A 298 2.96 -94.37 -40.89
CA GLN A 298 2.87 -94.93 -39.53
C GLN A 298 3.74 -94.17 -38.50
N LEU A 299 4.88 -93.59 -38.92
CA LEU A 299 5.74 -92.74 -38.07
C LEU A 299 5.13 -91.36 -37.78
N ARG A 300 4.29 -90.81 -38.69
CA ARG A 300 3.62 -89.51 -38.49
C ARG A 300 2.48 -89.58 -37.47
N ALA A 301 1.84 -90.73 -37.28
CA ALA A 301 0.77 -90.89 -36.29
C ALA A 301 1.28 -90.74 -34.83
N GLY A 302 2.55 -91.05 -34.55
CA GLY A 302 3.17 -90.90 -33.22
C GLY A 302 3.52 -89.47 -32.80
N LEU A 303 3.51 -88.49 -33.72
CA LEU A 303 3.80 -87.07 -33.44
C LEU A 303 2.55 -86.24 -33.09
N ALA A 304 1.35 -86.82 -33.20
CA ALA A 304 0.09 -86.18 -32.83
C ALA A 304 0.04 -85.64 -31.37
N PRO A 305 0.51 -86.36 -30.33
CA PRO A 305 0.46 -85.87 -28.94
C PRO A 305 1.29 -84.61 -28.67
N VAL A 306 2.37 -84.35 -29.43
CA VAL A 306 3.19 -83.14 -29.31
C VAL A 306 2.40 -81.89 -29.71
N LYS A 307 1.56 -82.01 -30.75
CA LYS A 307 0.69 -80.92 -31.20
C LYS A 307 -0.36 -80.57 -30.13
N THR A 308 -0.97 -81.58 -29.51
CA THR A 308 -1.97 -81.39 -28.44
C THR A 308 -1.36 -80.75 -27.18
N GLN A 309 -0.11 -81.06 -26.84
CA GLN A 309 0.59 -80.39 -25.72
C GLN A 309 0.98 -78.94 -26.05
N MET A 310 1.34 -78.64 -27.30
CA MET A 310 1.63 -77.27 -27.73
C MET A 310 0.37 -76.38 -27.71
N GLU A 311 -0.79 -76.94 -28.06
CA GLU A 311 -2.11 -76.30 -27.94
C GLU A 311 -2.47 -76.07 -26.46
N GLY A 312 -2.24 -77.06 -25.58
CA GLY A 312 -2.48 -76.92 -24.14
C GLY A 312 -1.59 -75.86 -23.46
N ALA A 313 -0.31 -75.73 -23.87
CA ALA A 313 0.58 -74.71 -23.34
C ALA A 313 0.21 -73.29 -23.83
N THR A 314 -0.27 -73.16 -25.06
CA THR A 314 -0.77 -71.88 -25.59
C THR A 314 -2.01 -71.43 -24.81
N GLN A 315 -2.90 -72.36 -24.47
CA GLN A 315 -4.05 -72.09 -23.62
C GLN A 315 -3.63 -71.69 -22.19
N ALA A 316 -2.67 -72.41 -21.58
CA ALA A 316 -2.19 -72.08 -20.24
C ALA A 316 -1.55 -70.68 -20.14
N VAL A 317 -0.82 -70.24 -21.17
CA VAL A 317 -0.28 -68.86 -21.25
C VAL A 317 -1.42 -67.84 -21.38
N SER A 318 -2.44 -68.14 -22.18
CA SER A 318 -3.63 -67.29 -22.31
C SER A 318 -4.38 -67.16 -20.98
N ASP A 319 -4.58 -68.27 -20.27
CA ASP A 319 -5.28 -68.29 -18.98
C ASP A 319 -4.49 -67.54 -17.89
N THR A 320 -3.15 -67.60 -17.94
CA THR A 320 -2.25 -66.84 -17.03
C THR A 320 -2.35 -65.34 -17.29
N LEU A 321 -2.40 -64.93 -18.56
CA LEU A 321 -2.55 -63.51 -18.93
C LEU A 321 -3.94 -62.97 -18.56
N GLN A 322 -4.99 -63.76 -18.75
CA GLN A 322 -6.36 -63.39 -18.35
C GLN A 322 -6.51 -63.30 -16.82
N THR A 323 -5.85 -64.19 -16.09
CA THR A 323 -5.81 -64.15 -14.62
C THR A 323 -5.06 -62.91 -14.13
N LEU A 324 -3.94 -62.56 -14.77
CA LEU A 324 -3.19 -61.33 -14.47
C LEU A 324 -4.04 -60.08 -14.73
N GLU A 325 -4.73 -60.00 -15.87
CA GLU A 325 -5.61 -58.88 -16.22
C GLU A 325 -6.74 -58.71 -15.18
N THR A 326 -7.38 -59.80 -14.79
CA THR A 326 -8.44 -59.79 -13.78
C THR A 326 -7.91 -59.38 -12.40
N THR A 327 -6.77 -59.93 -11.99
CA THR A 327 -6.22 -59.70 -10.65
C THR A 327 -5.71 -58.26 -10.51
N VAL A 328 -4.93 -57.77 -11.48
CA VAL A 328 -4.45 -56.38 -11.51
C VAL A 328 -5.62 -55.40 -11.59
N GLY A 329 -6.64 -55.69 -12.42
CA GLY A 329 -7.87 -54.89 -12.49
C GLY A 329 -8.55 -54.75 -11.12
N THR A 330 -8.74 -55.87 -10.41
CA THR A 330 -9.36 -55.87 -9.07
C THR A 330 -8.49 -55.21 -8.00
N THR A 331 -7.17 -55.29 -8.09
CA THR A 331 -6.23 -54.62 -7.16
C THR A 331 -6.25 -53.10 -7.36
N LEU A 332 -6.30 -52.63 -8.62
CA LEU A 332 -6.42 -51.21 -8.93
C LEU A 332 -7.79 -50.64 -8.52
N GLU A 333 -8.88 -51.39 -8.73
CA GLU A 333 -10.22 -50.99 -8.33
C GLU A 333 -10.33 -50.82 -6.80
N LYS A 334 -9.90 -51.82 -6.02
CA LYS A 334 -9.87 -51.74 -4.55
C LYS A 334 -8.91 -50.67 -4.04
N GLY A 335 -7.77 -50.49 -4.70
CA GLY A 335 -6.83 -49.41 -4.40
C GLY A 335 -7.46 -48.02 -4.59
N GLY A 336 -8.23 -47.85 -5.67
CA GLY A 336 -8.99 -46.63 -5.94
C GLY A 336 -10.08 -46.37 -4.90
N GLU A 337 -10.83 -47.40 -4.49
CA GLU A 337 -11.83 -47.28 -3.42
C GLU A 337 -11.21 -46.87 -2.07
N SER A 338 -10.09 -47.49 -1.67
CA SER A 338 -9.38 -47.12 -0.44
C SER A 338 -8.78 -45.71 -0.49
N LEU A 339 -8.26 -45.27 -1.64
CA LEU A 339 -7.76 -43.90 -1.80
C LEU A 339 -8.89 -42.88 -1.69
N ASN A 340 -10.05 -43.14 -2.31
CA ASN A 340 -11.21 -42.27 -2.19
C ASN A 340 -11.71 -42.18 -0.74
N GLN A 341 -11.74 -43.28 0.01
CA GLN A 341 -12.09 -43.25 1.42
C GLN A 341 -11.10 -42.42 2.27
N ALA A 342 -9.80 -42.49 1.96
CA ALA A 342 -8.79 -41.68 2.65
C ALA A 342 -8.95 -40.18 2.35
N LEU A 343 -9.31 -39.82 1.10
CA LEU A 343 -9.59 -38.45 0.70
C LEU A 343 -10.88 -37.90 1.31
N ASP A 344 -11.95 -38.70 1.36
CA ASP A 344 -13.21 -38.33 2.02
C ASP A 344 -13.01 -38.11 3.54
N LEU A 345 -12.22 -38.96 4.19
CA LEU A 345 -11.88 -38.81 5.61
C LEU A 345 -11.07 -37.53 5.84
N LEU A 346 -10.14 -37.20 4.94
CA LEU A 346 -9.39 -35.94 4.98
C LEU A 346 -10.35 -34.74 4.85
N GLU A 347 -11.29 -34.79 3.89
CA GLU A 347 -12.28 -33.72 3.68
C GLU A 347 -13.17 -33.51 4.92
N GLN A 348 -13.66 -34.58 5.54
CA GLN A 348 -14.45 -34.50 6.77
C GLN A 348 -13.65 -33.96 7.96
N THR A 349 -12.38 -34.37 8.09
CA THR A 349 -11.52 -33.99 9.22
C THR A 349 -11.10 -32.51 9.13
N LEU A 350 -10.93 -31.97 7.93
CA LEU A 350 -10.59 -30.56 7.71
C LEU A 350 -11.79 -29.62 7.84
N GLY A 351 -13.02 -30.09 7.59
CA GLY A 351 -14.23 -29.27 7.59
C GLY A 351 -14.65 -28.69 8.95
N MET A 352 -14.49 -29.45 10.04
CA MET A 352 -14.88 -28.99 11.38
C MET A 352 -13.96 -27.91 11.98
N PRO A 353 -12.62 -28.02 11.93
CA PRO A 353 -11.71 -26.99 12.41
C PRO A 353 -11.87 -25.66 11.65
N VAL A 354 -12.05 -25.69 10.32
CA VAL A 354 -12.24 -24.48 9.51
C VAL A 354 -13.53 -23.75 9.89
N ARG A 355 -14.64 -24.48 10.08
CA ARG A 355 -15.90 -23.89 10.57
C ARG A 355 -15.77 -23.30 11.97
N THR A 356 -14.99 -23.93 12.84
CA THR A 356 -14.73 -23.45 14.21
C THR A 356 -13.95 -22.13 14.19
N LEU A 357 -12.91 -22.02 13.36
CA LEU A 357 -12.12 -20.79 13.20
C LEU A 357 -12.96 -19.63 12.65
N VAL A 358 -13.84 -19.89 11.68
CA VAL A 358 -14.78 -18.88 11.14
C VAL A 358 -15.70 -18.35 12.25
N GLY A 359 -16.29 -19.23 13.05
CA GLY A 359 -17.16 -18.82 14.16
C GLY A 359 -16.43 -18.02 15.25
N GLN A 360 -15.15 -18.32 15.51
CA GLN A 360 -14.32 -17.56 16.45
C GLN A 360 -13.97 -16.16 15.94
N LEU A 361 -13.73 -16.01 14.62
CA LEU A 361 -13.49 -14.70 14.00
C LEU A 361 -14.74 -13.82 14.03
N GLU A 362 -15.91 -14.38 13.71
CA GLU A 362 -17.19 -13.66 13.80
C GLU A 362 -17.49 -13.16 15.23
N ALA A 363 -17.08 -13.91 16.26
CA ALA A 363 -17.26 -13.52 17.65
C ALA A 363 -16.37 -12.31 18.04
N VAL A 364 -15.16 -12.22 17.50
CA VAL A 364 -14.26 -11.06 17.71
C VAL A 364 -14.75 -9.85 16.94
N GLU A 365 -15.25 -10.02 15.72
CA GLU A 365 -15.86 -8.93 14.95
C GLU A 365 -17.03 -8.30 15.71
N LYS A 366 -17.94 -9.13 16.28
CA LYS A 366 -19.02 -8.63 17.14
C LYS A 366 -18.52 -7.91 18.40
N LEU A 367 -17.43 -8.38 19.01
CA LEU A 367 -16.86 -7.75 20.20
C LEU A 367 -16.25 -6.39 19.89
N ILE A 368 -15.61 -6.24 18.73
CA ILE A 368 -15.08 -4.95 18.26
C ILE A 368 -16.23 -3.95 18.08
N THR A 369 -17.32 -4.36 17.43
CA THR A 369 -18.51 -3.51 17.27
C THR A 369 -19.11 -3.09 18.63
N GLN A 370 -19.21 -4.01 19.58
CA GLN A 370 -19.71 -3.70 20.93
C GLN A 370 -18.81 -2.72 21.68
N VAL A 371 -17.49 -2.84 21.56
CA VAL A 371 -16.55 -1.92 22.21
C VAL A 371 -16.60 -0.53 21.55
N GLN A 372 -16.79 -0.45 20.23
CA GLN A 372 -17.02 0.83 19.54
C GLN A 372 -18.27 1.54 20.07
N GLU A 373 -19.40 0.84 20.22
CA GLU A 373 -20.62 1.41 20.80
C GLU A 373 -20.43 1.86 22.27
N GLN A 374 -19.65 1.10 23.05
CA GLN A 374 -19.33 1.48 24.44
C GLN A 374 -18.42 2.72 24.51
N ILE A 375 -17.43 2.85 23.64
CA ILE A 375 -16.57 4.04 23.56
C ILE A 375 -17.39 5.26 23.13
N ASP A 376 -18.26 5.13 22.13
CA ASP A 376 -19.16 6.22 21.70
C ASP A 376 -20.09 6.67 22.84
N THR A 377 -20.58 5.71 23.63
CA THR A 377 -21.39 5.98 24.82
C THR A 377 -20.58 6.72 25.88
N LEU A 378 -19.33 6.30 26.17
CA LEU A 378 -18.45 6.96 27.15
C LEU A 378 -18.06 8.38 26.73
N ILE A 379 -17.80 8.59 25.43
CA ILE A 379 -17.53 9.92 24.88
C ILE A 379 -18.78 10.81 25.06
N THR A 380 -19.96 10.29 24.72
CA THR A 380 -21.23 11.03 24.88
C THR A 380 -21.49 11.38 26.34
N GLN A 381 -21.25 10.45 27.27
CA GLN A 381 -21.38 10.68 28.71
C GLN A 381 -20.36 11.71 29.23
N GLY A 382 -19.11 11.64 28.77
CA GLY A 382 -18.06 12.59 29.12
C GLY A 382 -18.38 14.03 28.64
N VAL A 383 -18.87 14.17 27.41
CA VAL A 383 -19.33 15.46 26.87
C VAL A 383 -20.52 15.99 27.66
N GLY A 384 -21.49 15.14 28.01
CA GLY A 384 -22.64 15.51 28.84
C GLY A 384 -22.24 15.94 30.26
N ALA A 385 -21.26 15.30 30.88
CA ALA A 385 -20.74 15.69 32.19
C ALA A 385 -20.06 17.06 32.16
N VAL A 386 -19.25 17.34 31.13
CA VAL A 386 -18.61 18.65 30.94
C VAL A 386 -19.65 19.75 30.69
N ASP A 387 -20.69 19.47 29.90
CA ASP A 387 -21.79 20.42 29.64
C ASP A 387 -22.56 20.75 30.94
N ALA A 388 -22.86 19.74 31.77
CA ALA A 388 -23.49 19.93 33.07
C ALA A 388 -22.63 20.77 34.04
N LEU A 389 -21.31 20.55 34.06
CA LEU A 389 -20.37 21.35 34.84
C LEU A 389 -20.34 22.80 34.36
N MET A 390 -20.32 23.03 33.05
CA MET A 390 -20.33 24.37 32.47
C MET A 390 -21.63 25.13 32.80
N LYS A 391 -22.77 24.44 32.74
CA LYS A 391 -24.07 24.98 33.14
C LYS A 391 -24.13 25.35 34.61
N THR A 392 -23.55 24.51 35.48
CA THR A 392 -23.47 24.77 36.92
C THR A 392 -22.55 25.96 37.22
N ALA A 393 -21.42 26.07 36.52
CA ALA A 393 -20.51 27.19 36.62
C ALA A 393 -21.19 28.52 36.23
N LEU A 394 -21.95 28.54 35.14
CA LEU A 394 -22.71 29.71 34.69
C LEU A 394 -23.73 30.19 35.75
N LEU A 395 -24.49 29.26 36.35
CA LEU A 395 -25.43 29.58 37.42
C LEU A 395 -24.71 30.11 38.68
N THR A 396 -23.51 29.61 38.95
CA THR A 396 -22.73 30.05 40.12
C THR A 396 -22.16 31.46 39.89
N VAL A 397 -21.69 31.77 38.68
CA VAL A 397 -21.27 33.13 38.30
C VAL A 397 -22.43 34.12 38.47
N GLU A 398 -23.64 33.76 38.04
CA GLU A 398 -24.84 34.58 38.24
C GLU A 398 -25.12 34.83 39.73
N SER A 399 -24.92 33.82 40.58
CA SER A 399 -25.06 33.95 42.04
C SER A 399 -24.00 34.86 42.69
N ILE A 400 -22.81 34.99 42.10
CA ILE A 400 -21.72 35.89 42.55
C ILE A 400 -21.98 37.33 42.07
N GLN A 401 -22.54 37.50 40.88
CA GLN A 401 -22.80 38.82 40.27
C GLN A 401 -23.93 39.59 40.99
N ASN A 402 -24.99 38.89 41.41
CA ASN A 402 -26.18 39.51 42.00
C ASN A 402 -25.90 40.30 43.31
N PRO A 403 -25.13 39.78 44.29
CA PRO A 403 -24.76 40.52 45.50
C PRO A 403 -23.95 41.80 45.21
N VAL A 404 -23.01 41.74 44.25
CA VAL A 404 -22.22 42.92 43.85
C VAL A 404 -23.13 44.00 43.27
N ARG A 405 -24.10 43.61 42.44
CA ARG A 405 -25.10 44.52 41.88
C ARG A 405 -25.96 45.15 42.98
N GLN A 406 -26.40 44.38 43.98
CA GLN A 406 -27.15 44.89 45.12
C GLN A 406 -26.33 45.88 45.99
N THR A 407 -25.03 45.62 46.19
CA THR A 407 -24.13 46.55 46.89
C THR A 407 -23.99 47.87 46.13
N ILE A 408 -23.92 47.83 44.80
CA ILE A 408 -23.89 49.03 43.96
C ILE A 408 -25.23 49.78 43.98
N ASP A 409 -26.35 49.07 43.90
CA ASP A 409 -27.69 49.70 43.91
C ASP A 409 -27.98 50.36 45.27
N SER A 410 -27.61 49.71 46.38
CA SER A 410 -27.72 50.30 47.73
C SER A 410 -26.77 51.49 47.93
N THR A 411 -25.61 51.49 47.26
CA THR A 411 -24.68 52.63 47.22
C THR A 411 -25.34 53.86 46.58
N PHE A 412 -26.03 53.69 45.45
CA PHE A 412 -26.74 54.79 44.81
C PHE A 412 -27.92 55.31 45.65
N ALA A 413 -28.64 54.42 46.33
CA ALA A 413 -29.72 54.83 47.23
C ALA A 413 -29.26 55.70 48.42
N VAL A 414 -28.06 55.43 48.97
CA VAL A 414 -27.47 56.28 50.03
C VAL A 414 -27.10 57.66 49.49
N LEU A 415 -26.55 57.74 48.27
CA LEU A 415 -26.27 59.01 47.59
C LEU A 415 -27.55 59.83 47.34
N ASP A 416 -28.64 59.18 46.95
CA ASP A 416 -29.94 59.84 46.75
C ASP A 416 -30.48 60.42 48.08
N SER A 417 -30.41 59.65 49.17
CA SER A 417 -30.82 60.13 50.51
C SER A 417 -29.99 61.33 51.00
N LEU A 418 -28.69 61.35 50.67
CA LEU A 418 -27.83 62.48 50.98
C LEU A 418 -28.21 63.75 50.20
N MET A 419 -28.55 63.62 48.90
CA MET A 419 -29.04 64.74 48.10
C MET A 419 -30.34 65.32 48.66
N GLU A 420 -31.23 64.47 49.16
CA GLU A 420 -32.47 64.89 49.82
C GLU A 420 -32.20 65.68 51.12
N THR A 421 -31.21 65.25 51.90
CA THR A 421 -30.81 65.93 53.14
C THR A 421 -30.25 67.34 52.86
N VAL A 422 -29.46 67.50 51.79
CA VAL A 422 -28.95 68.81 51.33
C VAL A 422 -30.09 69.72 50.90
N ALA A 423 -31.06 69.20 50.14
CA ALA A 423 -32.24 69.97 49.72
C ALA A 423 -33.12 70.44 50.90
N GLN A 424 -33.16 69.66 51.98
CA GLN A 424 -33.90 70.03 53.19
C GLN A 424 -33.23 71.17 53.97
N LEU A 425 -31.89 71.18 54.03
CA LEU A 425 -31.13 72.27 54.64
C LEU A 425 -31.32 73.59 53.88
N GLU A 426 -31.36 73.53 52.55
CA GLU A 426 -31.66 74.68 51.69
C GLU A 426 -33.04 75.29 52.02
N LYS A 427 -34.08 74.46 52.20
CA LYS A 427 -35.42 74.92 52.59
C LYS A 427 -35.43 75.61 53.95
N GLN A 428 -34.71 75.07 54.93
CA GLN A 428 -34.64 75.66 56.27
C GLN A 428 -33.97 77.04 56.26
N LEU A 429 -32.89 77.19 55.48
CA LEU A 429 -32.21 78.47 55.28
C LEU A 429 -33.12 79.50 54.61
N MET A 430 -33.85 79.10 53.56
CA MET A 430 -34.80 79.99 52.87
C MET A 430 -35.91 80.48 53.81
N ALA A 431 -36.46 79.61 54.66
CA ALA A 431 -37.54 79.97 55.58
C ALA A 431 -37.16 81.12 56.55
N VAL A 432 -35.91 81.16 57.00
CA VAL A 432 -35.40 82.25 57.86
C VAL A 432 -35.32 83.57 57.09
N PHE A 433 -34.79 83.54 55.86
CA PHE A 433 -34.73 84.73 55.01
C PHE A 433 -36.12 85.30 54.71
N THR A 434 -37.14 84.44 54.58
CA THR A 434 -38.53 84.86 54.37
C THR A 434 -39.17 85.49 55.60
N ALA A 435 -38.72 85.17 56.82
CA ALA A 435 -39.28 85.70 58.08
C ALA A 435 -38.69 87.07 58.49
N LEU A 436 -37.58 87.49 57.88
CA LEU A 436 -36.89 88.75 58.17
C LEU A 436 -37.73 90.02 57.87
N PRO A 437 -38.49 90.11 56.77
CA PRO A 437 -39.34 91.27 56.47
C PRO A 437 -40.42 91.51 57.54
N GLU A 438 -41.00 90.44 58.11
CA GLU A 438 -42.03 90.54 59.14
C GLU A 438 -41.49 91.14 60.45
N LYS A 439 -40.23 90.84 60.80
CA LYS A 439 -39.56 91.45 61.96
C LYS A 439 -39.22 92.92 61.74
N LEU A 440 -38.86 93.30 60.51
CA LEU A 440 -38.69 94.71 60.13
C LEU A 440 -40.02 95.49 60.21
N GLU A 441 -41.13 94.86 59.82
CA GLU A 441 -42.46 95.46 59.91
C GLU A 441 -42.92 95.65 61.37
N GLN A 442 -42.57 94.73 62.28
CA GLN A 442 -42.77 94.88 63.72
C GLN A 442 -42.01 96.10 64.28
N LEU A 443 -40.75 96.30 63.85
CA LEU A 443 -39.94 97.47 64.23
C LEU A 443 -40.59 98.78 63.72
N GLN A 444 -41.08 98.77 62.47
CA GLN A 444 -41.75 99.92 61.87
C GLN A 444 -43.06 100.26 62.59
N THR A 445 -43.80 99.25 63.07
CA THR A 445 -45.04 99.42 63.85
C THR A 445 -44.76 100.04 65.22
N LEU A 446 -43.72 99.59 65.92
CA LEU A 446 -43.30 100.19 67.19
C LEU A 446 -42.95 101.67 67.02
N PHE A 447 -42.25 102.01 65.94
CA PHE A 447 -41.92 103.41 65.63
C PHE A 447 -43.17 104.26 65.35
N LYS A 448 -44.16 103.73 64.60
CA LYS A 448 -45.45 104.42 64.38
C LYS A 448 -46.20 104.66 65.69
N ASN A 449 -46.26 103.66 66.57
CA ASN A 449 -46.96 103.78 67.86
C ASN A 449 -46.31 104.84 68.77
N LEU A 450 -44.99 104.97 68.72
CA LEU A 450 -44.26 106.02 69.42
C LEU A 450 -44.64 107.42 68.93
N VAL A 451 -44.65 107.62 67.61
CA VAL A 451 -45.03 108.91 67.03
C VAL A 451 -46.45 109.29 67.45
N GLY A 452 -47.40 108.34 67.41
CA GLY A 452 -48.77 108.59 67.84
C GLY A 452 -48.93 108.87 69.35
N THR A 453 -48.12 108.26 70.22
CA THR A 453 -48.15 108.56 71.67
C THR A 453 -47.53 109.92 71.99
N LEU A 454 -46.49 110.33 71.26
CA LEU A 454 -45.91 111.68 71.35
C LEU A 454 -46.91 112.75 70.90
N GLU A 455 -47.63 112.52 69.79
CA GLU A 455 -48.70 113.41 69.32
C GLU A 455 -49.80 113.59 70.37
N SER A 456 -50.24 112.49 71.02
CA SER A 456 -51.26 112.52 72.07
C SER A 456 -50.80 113.29 73.34
N LEU A 457 -49.55 113.08 73.76
CA LEU A 457 -48.96 113.83 74.88
C LEU A 457 -48.87 115.33 74.57
N LEU A 458 -48.48 115.69 73.35
CA LEU A 458 -48.40 117.07 72.90
C LEU A 458 -49.80 117.72 72.87
N ALA A 459 -50.81 117.02 72.35
CA ALA A 459 -52.19 117.51 72.34
C ALA A 459 -52.73 117.74 73.76
N LYS A 460 -52.44 116.83 74.68
CA LYS A 460 -52.84 116.94 76.10
C LYS A 460 -52.12 118.09 76.82
N ALA A 461 -50.86 118.35 76.46
CA ALA A 461 -50.10 119.50 76.96
C ALA A 461 -50.74 120.83 76.52
N VAL A 462 -51.12 120.93 75.24
CA VAL A 462 -51.81 122.11 74.69
C VAL A 462 -53.17 122.32 75.37
N GLN A 463 -53.97 121.26 75.55
CA GLN A 463 -55.25 121.35 76.28
C GLN A 463 -55.10 121.83 77.73
N MET A 464 -54.08 121.33 78.45
CA MET A 464 -53.83 121.79 79.83
C MET A 464 -53.38 123.25 79.88
N LEU A 465 -52.67 123.73 78.86
CA LEU A 465 -52.30 125.15 78.74
C LEU A 465 -53.52 126.04 78.45
N ASP A 466 -54.43 125.61 77.56
CA ASP A 466 -55.64 126.35 77.19
C ASP A 466 -56.66 126.47 78.34
N ALA A 467 -56.67 125.53 79.29
CA ALA A 467 -57.59 125.52 80.43
C ALA A 467 -57.30 126.59 81.50
N ILE A 468 -56.27 127.44 81.30
CA ILE A 468 -55.89 128.50 82.25
C ILE A 468 -56.58 129.81 81.84
N PRO A 469 -57.65 130.27 82.53
CA PRO A 469 -58.35 131.51 82.17
C PRO A 469 -57.46 132.73 82.45
N ALA A 470 -56.94 133.38 81.41
CA ALA A 470 -55.93 134.44 81.51
C ALA A 470 -56.49 135.88 81.59
N SER A 471 -57.80 136.08 81.77
CA SER A 471 -58.42 137.40 81.79
C SER A 471 -59.05 137.68 83.17
N ASP A 472 -58.54 138.71 83.85
CA ASP A 472 -58.94 139.21 85.19
C ASP A 472 -58.44 138.47 86.44
N LEU A 473 -57.22 137.93 86.43
CA LEU A 473 -56.57 137.44 87.66
C LEU A 473 -56.07 138.60 88.55
N PRO A 474 -56.52 138.71 89.83
CA PRO A 474 -55.89 139.57 90.83
C PRO A 474 -54.45 139.15 91.10
N LYS A 475 -53.55 140.08 91.44
CA LYS A 475 -52.11 139.81 91.72
C LYS A 475 -51.84 138.66 92.71
N ALA A 476 -52.79 138.33 93.59
CA ALA A 476 -52.69 137.19 94.52
C ALA A 476 -52.79 135.80 93.86
N LEU A 477 -53.31 135.70 92.62
CA LEU A 477 -53.54 134.43 91.91
C LEU A 477 -52.50 134.09 90.82
N VAL A 478 -51.62 135.03 90.47
CA VAL A 478 -50.59 134.82 89.42
C VAL A 478 -49.55 133.77 89.83
N ASN A 479 -49.10 133.79 91.09
CA ASN A 479 -48.12 132.82 91.58
C ASN A 479 -48.66 131.36 91.58
N PRO A 480 -49.91 131.09 92.03
CA PRO A 480 -50.55 129.79 91.85
C PRO A 480 -50.63 129.32 90.39
N ALA A 481 -50.97 130.20 89.46
CA ALA A 481 -51.08 129.85 88.04
C ALA A 481 -49.72 129.49 87.42
N MET A 482 -48.67 130.26 87.72
CA MET A 482 -47.29 129.94 87.31
C MET A 482 -46.82 128.61 87.89
N ALA A 483 -47.14 128.32 89.16
CA ALA A 483 -46.82 127.05 89.78
C ALA A 483 -47.58 125.88 89.13
N ALA A 484 -48.83 126.09 88.69
CA ALA A 484 -49.59 125.09 87.95
C ALA A 484 -48.97 124.80 86.57
N ILE A 485 -48.56 125.83 85.83
CA ILE A 485 -47.84 125.67 84.55
C ILE A 485 -46.52 124.92 84.76
N ASP A 486 -45.72 125.30 85.77
CA ASP A 486 -44.45 124.63 86.08
C ASP A 486 -44.66 123.15 86.43
N ASN A 487 -45.74 122.83 87.15
CA ASN A 487 -46.10 121.44 87.45
C ASN A 487 -46.52 120.68 86.20
N VAL A 488 -47.33 121.27 85.31
CA VAL A 488 -47.72 120.67 84.03
C VAL A 488 -46.49 120.42 83.16
N VAL A 489 -45.59 121.40 83.02
CA VAL A 489 -44.34 121.27 82.26
C VAL A 489 -43.43 120.19 82.86
N LYS A 490 -43.26 120.15 84.19
CA LYS A 490 -42.50 119.08 84.85
C LYS A 490 -43.13 117.71 84.62
N GLN A 491 -44.45 117.60 84.68
CA GLN A 491 -45.16 116.34 84.48
C GLN A 491 -45.02 115.85 83.04
N ILE A 492 -45.16 116.73 82.05
CA ILE A 492 -44.93 116.42 80.63
C ILE A 492 -43.47 116.00 80.41
N SER A 493 -42.51 116.77 80.93
CA SER A 493 -41.09 116.48 80.76
C SER A 493 -40.70 115.13 81.39
N THR A 494 -41.29 114.80 82.55
CA THR A 494 -41.12 113.49 83.20
C THR A 494 -41.74 112.36 82.38
N GLN A 495 -42.95 112.56 81.85
CA GLN A 495 -43.62 111.57 81.01
C GLN A 495 -42.87 111.33 79.68
N LEU A 496 -42.37 112.41 79.07
CA LEU A 496 -41.56 112.35 77.85
C LEU A 496 -40.25 111.61 78.10
N GLY A 497 -39.54 111.95 79.19
CA GLY A 497 -38.33 111.26 79.61
C GLY A 497 -38.56 109.76 79.85
N THR A 498 -39.68 109.41 80.51
CA THR A 498 -40.06 108.02 80.74
C THR A 498 -40.36 107.27 79.44
N LEU A 499 -41.11 107.90 78.51
CA LEU A 499 -41.45 107.31 77.22
C LEU A 499 -40.21 107.09 76.35
N THR A 500 -39.33 108.09 76.24
CA THR A 500 -38.06 107.97 75.50
C THR A 500 -37.19 106.86 76.05
N GLN A 501 -37.13 106.71 77.38
CA GLN A 501 -36.35 105.64 78.00
C GLN A 501 -36.96 104.25 77.76
N GLN A 502 -38.28 104.10 77.87
CA GLN A 502 -38.98 102.85 77.56
C GLN A 502 -38.80 102.42 76.09
N VAL A 503 -38.88 103.37 75.17
CA VAL A 503 -38.71 103.11 73.73
C VAL A 503 -37.28 102.74 73.42
N SER A 504 -36.30 103.48 73.95
CA SER A 504 -34.89 103.17 73.73
C SER A 504 -34.58 101.75 74.23
N GLN A 505 -35.13 101.36 75.38
CA GLN A 505 -34.99 100.00 75.91
C GLN A 505 -35.66 98.95 75.01
N GLN A 506 -36.87 99.20 74.51
CA GLN A 506 -37.56 98.28 73.60
C GLN A 506 -36.85 98.15 72.25
N MET A 507 -36.34 99.24 71.70
CA MET A 507 -35.65 99.25 70.41
C MET A 507 -34.31 98.52 70.51
N THR A 508 -33.55 98.74 71.58
CA THR A 508 -32.33 97.97 71.87
C THR A 508 -32.66 96.49 72.08
N ALA A 509 -33.71 96.15 72.83
CA ALA A 509 -34.12 94.76 73.04
C ALA A 509 -34.49 94.04 71.73
N VAL A 510 -35.19 94.70 70.81
CA VAL A 510 -35.53 94.13 69.49
C VAL A 510 -34.28 93.99 68.62
N GLN A 511 -33.37 94.98 68.63
CA GLN A 511 -32.11 94.91 67.90
C GLN A 511 -31.21 93.77 68.40
N ASP A 512 -31.06 93.64 69.72
CA ASP A 512 -30.28 92.57 70.35
C ASP A 512 -30.90 91.20 70.06
N GLN A 513 -32.23 91.09 70.08
CA GLN A 513 -32.94 89.87 69.71
C GLN A 513 -32.71 89.50 68.24
N LEU A 514 -32.70 90.47 67.32
CA LEU A 514 -32.42 90.25 65.90
C LEU A 514 -30.98 89.78 65.65
N ILE A 515 -30.00 90.46 66.26
CA ILE A 515 -28.58 90.09 66.14
C ILE A 515 -28.36 88.70 66.72
N SER A 516 -28.89 88.42 67.91
CA SER A 516 -28.77 87.11 68.56
C SER A 516 -29.41 85.98 67.74
N GLN A 517 -30.58 86.21 67.14
CA GLN A 517 -31.22 85.21 66.28
C GLN A 517 -30.41 84.95 65.01
N VAL A 518 -29.86 85.99 64.37
CA VAL A 518 -29.04 85.84 63.16
C VAL A 518 -27.73 85.12 63.48
N GLU A 519 -27.04 85.51 64.55
CA GLU A 519 -25.80 84.84 65.01
C GLU A 519 -26.05 83.38 65.38
N GLN A 520 -27.15 83.08 66.08
CA GLN A 520 -27.52 81.71 66.43
C GLN A 520 -27.80 80.87 65.18
N ILE A 521 -28.51 81.40 64.19
CA ILE A 521 -28.81 80.69 62.94
C ILE A 521 -27.55 80.51 62.10
N GLN A 522 -26.67 81.52 62.03
CA GLN A 522 -25.40 81.41 61.32
C GLN A 522 -24.50 80.35 61.96
N ALA A 523 -24.40 80.33 63.29
CA ALA A 523 -23.65 79.31 64.03
C ALA A 523 -24.24 77.91 63.81
N GLN A 524 -25.57 77.77 63.93
CA GLN A 524 -26.27 76.51 63.68
C GLN A 524 -26.09 76.01 62.24
N ALA A 525 -26.16 76.90 61.24
CA ALA A 525 -25.96 76.52 59.85
C ALA A 525 -24.51 76.07 59.59
N ILE A 526 -23.51 76.76 60.13
CA ILE A 526 -22.10 76.37 60.01
C ILE A 526 -21.86 75.01 60.69
N GLU A 527 -22.41 74.80 61.88
CA GLU A 527 -22.28 73.55 62.62
C GLU A 527 -22.96 72.39 61.90
N GLN A 528 -24.19 72.58 61.40
CA GLN A 528 -24.92 71.58 60.62
C GLN A 528 -24.21 71.24 59.30
N VAL A 529 -23.69 72.23 58.57
CA VAL A 529 -22.92 72.00 57.33
C VAL A 529 -21.64 71.23 57.61
N ASN A 530 -20.91 71.56 58.69
CA ASN A 530 -19.69 70.85 59.06
C ASN A 530 -19.97 69.42 59.51
N ALA A 531 -21.04 69.19 60.29
CA ALA A 531 -21.49 67.86 60.68
C ALA A 531 -21.90 67.04 59.45
N LEU A 532 -22.66 67.63 58.53
CA LEU A 532 -23.06 66.99 57.27
C LEU A 532 -21.83 66.64 56.42
N LYS A 533 -20.84 67.53 56.30
CA LYS A 533 -19.60 67.27 55.57
C LYS A 533 -18.79 66.13 56.18
N GLN A 534 -18.68 66.07 57.51
CA GLN A 534 -17.98 64.97 58.19
C GLN A 534 -18.72 63.64 58.01
N GLN A 535 -20.05 63.66 58.16
CA GLN A 535 -20.89 62.49 57.93
C GLN A 535 -20.80 62.01 56.48
N LEU A 536 -20.77 62.93 55.51
CA LEU A 536 -20.62 62.63 54.09
C LEU A 536 -19.27 61.97 53.78
N VAL A 537 -18.17 62.53 54.32
CA VAL A 537 -16.83 61.95 54.14
C VAL A 537 -16.77 60.55 54.75
N GLN A 538 -17.30 60.35 55.95
CA GLN A 538 -17.32 59.03 56.59
C GLN A 538 -18.17 58.03 55.82
N GLN A 539 -19.38 58.41 55.40
CA GLN A 539 -20.27 57.54 54.62
C GLN A 539 -19.65 57.16 53.28
N ILE A 540 -19.08 58.11 52.53
CA ILE A 540 -18.37 57.83 51.27
C ILE A 540 -17.18 56.90 51.50
N GLN A 541 -16.43 57.08 52.58
CA GLN A 541 -15.27 56.25 52.89
C GLN A 541 -15.66 54.82 53.24
N THR A 542 -16.67 54.64 54.11
CA THR A 542 -17.23 53.31 54.44
C THR A 542 -17.82 52.63 53.21
N LEU A 543 -18.46 53.40 52.33
CA LEU A 543 -19.06 52.90 51.11
C LEU A 543 -18.01 52.42 50.10
N THR A 544 -16.96 53.22 49.91
CA THR A 544 -15.83 52.85 49.04
C THR A 544 -15.17 51.57 49.53
N GLN A 545 -14.97 51.42 50.85
CA GLN A 545 -14.42 50.20 51.43
C GLN A 545 -15.36 49.00 51.27
N SER A 546 -16.67 49.19 51.44
CA SER A 546 -17.66 48.11 51.28
C SER A 546 -17.76 47.63 49.84
N VAL A 547 -17.76 48.54 48.86
CA VAL A 547 -17.74 48.19 47.42
C VAL A 547 -16.43 47.49 47.05
N GLN A 548 -15.28 48.01 47.50
CA GLN A 548 -13.99 47.41 47.23
C GLN A 548 -13.90 45.98 47.83
N SER A 549 -14.30 45.81 49.08
CA SER A 549 -14.34 44.49 49.74
C SER A 549 -15.29 43.52 49.04
N GLY A 550 -16.44 44.01 48.55
CA GLY A 550 -17.38 43.18 47.79
C GLY A 550 -16.82 42.71 46.44
N ILE A 551 -16.07 43.58 45.76
CA ILE A 551 -15.37 43.24 44.51
C ILE A 551 -14.25 42.23 44.76
N ASP A 552 -13.40 42.47 45.76
CA ASP A 552 -12.29 41.57 46.11
C ASP A 552 -12.79 40.17 46.49
N GLN A 553 -13.90 40.09 47.26
CA GLN A 553 -14.53 38.82 47.61
C GLN A 553 -15.12 38.10 46.38
N ALA A 554 -15.74 38.83 45.45
CA ALA A 554 -16.27 38.25 44.22
C ALA A 554 -15.16 37.72 43.30
N LEU A 555 -14.03 38.42 43.19
CA LEU A 555 -12.86 37.97 42.44
C LEU A 555 -12.29 36.67 43.03
N ALA A 556 -12.13 36.61 44.36
CA ALA A 556 -11.65 35.40 45.02
C ALA A 556 -12.60 34.19 44.82
N GLN A 557 -13.92 34.42 44.86
CA GLN A 557 -14.91 33.35 44.61
C GLN A 557 -14.89 32.88 43.16
N LEU A 558 -14.70 33.79 42.19
CA LEU A 558 -14.56 33.43 40.78
C LEU A 558 -13.28 32.64 40.52
N GLU A 559 -12.15 33.04 41.10
CA GLU A 559 -10.89 32.28 41.00
C GLU A 559 -11.02 30.86 41.55
N GLN A 560 -11.68 30.69 42.70
CA GLN A 560 -11.96 29.37 43.27
C GLN A 560 -12.89 28.53 42.39
N LEU A 561 -13.94 29.14 41.84
CA LEU A 561 -14.87 28.45 40.93
C LEU A 561 -14.15 27.97 39.67
N VAL A 562 -13.31 28.81 39.06
CA VAL A 562 -12.51 28.44 37.89
C VAL A 562 -11.56 27.29 38.20
N ALA A 563 -10.89 27.32 39.35
CA ALA A 563 -10.00 26.24 39.78
C ALA A 563 -10.76 24.92 39.99
N GLN A 564 -11.93 24.97 40.64
CA GLN A 564 -12.77 23.78 40.88
C GLN A 564 -13.31 23.18 39.58
N VAL A 565 -13.84 23.99 38.67
CA VAL A 565 -14.35 23.54 37.37
C VAL A 565 -13.22 22.94 36.53
N THR A 566 -12.04 23.58 36.52
CA THR A 566 -10.86 23.06 35.81
C THR A 566 -10.44 21.68 36.36
N GLN A 567 -10.40 21.52 37.67
CA GLN A 567 -10.06 20.26 38.32
C GLN A 567 -11.09 19.17 38.00
N GLN A 568 -12.40 19.47 38.08
CA GLN A 568 -13.46 18.49 37.81
C GLN A 568 -13.50 18.07 36.34
N ILE A 569 -13.27 18.99 35.40
CA ILE A 569 -13.12 18.67 33.97
C ILE A 569 -11.91 17.76 33.76
N SER A 570 -10.78 18.05 34.42
CA SER A 570 -9.59 17.20 34.34
C SER A 570 -9.86 15.78 34.85
N THR A 571 -10.54 15.66 35.99
CA THR A 571 -10.92 14.35 36.56
C THR A 571 -11.89 13.59 35.65
N ALA A 572 -12.89 14.26 35.07
CA ALA A 572 -13.82 13.63 34.12
C ALA A 572 -13.08 13.10 32.88
N LYS A 573 -12.13 13.87 32.32
CA LYS A 573 -11.28 13.43 31.21
C LYS A 573 -10.43 12.22 31.57
N GLU A 574 -9.79 12.24 32.74
CA GLU A 574 -8.96 11.13 33.21
C GLU A 574 -9.76 9.84 33.43
N GLN A 575 -10.99 9.95 33.95
CA GLN A 575 -11.87 8.80 34.14
C GLN A 575 -12.31 8.18 32.81
N VAL A 576 -12.67 9.00 31.82
CA VAL A 576 -12.98 8.52 30.46
C VAL A 576 -11.76 7.84 29.85
N ALA A 577 -10.57 8.44 29.95
CA ALA A 577 -9.33 7.86 29.44
C ALA A 577 -9.01 6.48 30.06
N LYS A 578 -9.12 6.35 31.39
CA LYS A 578 -8.89 5.06 32.09
C LYS A 578 -9.89 3.98 31.68
N GLN A 579 -11.15 4.34 31.45
CA GLN A 579 -12.17 3.37 31.03
C GLN A 579 -11.95 2.92 29.57
N VAL A 580 -11.52 3.83 28.69
CA VAL A 580 -11.13 3.48 27.32
C VAL A 580 -9.89 2.57 27.31
N GLU A 581 -8.85 2.90 28.08
CA GLU A 581 -7.64 2.07 28.21
C GLU A 581 -7.95 0.65 28.73
N ALA A 582 -8.88 0.53 29.68
CA ALA A 582 -9.34 -0.76 30.18
C ALA A 582 -10.06 -1.60 29.11
N LEU A 583 -10.91 -0.96 28.29
CA LEU A 583 -11.58 -1.62 27.15
C LEU A 583 -10.57 -2.04 26.08
N GLU A 584 -9.60 -1.18 25.72
CA GLU A 584 -8.52 -1.51 24.79
C GLU A 584 -7.71 -2.71 25.28
N THR A 585 -7.36 -2.75 26.57
CA THR A 585 -6.62 -3.86 27.18
C THR A 585 -7.43 -5.17 27.13
N GLN A 586 -8.74 -5.11 27.37
CA GLN A 586 -9.63 -6.27 27.30
C GLN A 586 -9.74 -6.82 25.87
N VAL A 587 -9.84 -5.94 24.86
CA VAL A 587 -9.83 -6.32 23.45
C VAL A 587 -8.50 -6.95 23.07
N ALA A 588 -7.38 -6.31 23.42
CA ALA A 588 -6.04 -6.80 23.14
C ALA A 588 -5.81 -8.22 23.71
N SER A 589 -6.18 -8.45 24.97
CA SER A 589 -6.07 -9.76 25.61
C SER A 589 -6.91 -10.86 24.91
N ARG A 590 -8.12 -10.53 24.46
CA ARG A 590 -8.98 -11.48 23.72
C ARG A 590 -8.45 -11.77 22.31
N VAL A 591 -7.92 -10.74 21.63
CA VAL A 591 -7.27 -10.90 20.33
C VAL A 591 -6.01 -11.75 20.44
N ASP A 592 -5.18 -11.55 21.47
CA ASP A 592 -3.98 -12.35 21.71
C ASP A 592 -4.33 -13.81 22.02
N THR A 593 -5.36 -14.04 22.86
CA THR A 593 -5.88 -15.39 23.16
C THR A 593 -6.38 -16.07 21.89
N LEU A 594 -7.15 -15.36 21.06
CA LEU A 594 -7.62 -15.89 19.78
C LEU A 594 -6.43 -16.21 18.86
N LYS A 595 -5.46 -15.30 18.74
CA LYS A 595 -4.26 -15.51 17.92
C LYS A 595 -3.50 -16.77 18.34
N GLN A 596 -3.39 -17.02 19.64
CA GLN A 596 -2.79 -18.25 20.16
C GLN A 596 -3.63 -19.49 19.78
N GLN A 597 -4.95 -19.46 19.99
CA GLN A 597 -5.85 -20.56 19.62
C GLN A 597 -5.84 -20.86 18.12
N VAL A 598 -5.86 -19.83 17.26
CA VAL A 598 -5.75 -19.97 15.80
C VAL A 598 -4.40 -20.58 15.42
N THR A 599 -3.31 -20.17 16.07
CA THR A 599 -1.97 -20.70 15.80
C THR A 599 -1.87 -22.19 16.15
N GLU A 600 -2.39 -22.59 17.32
CA GLU A 600 -2.43 -23.98 17.78
C GLU A 600 -3.34 -24.85 16.91
N GLN A 601 -4.52 -24.36 16.54
CA GLN A 601 -5.44 -25.07 15.64
C GLN A 601 -4.87 -25.20 14.22
N LEU A 602 -4.20 -24.17 13.69
CA LEU A 602 -3.56 -24.23 12.38
C LEU A 602 -2.36 -25.19 12.37
N ALA A 603 -1.60 -25.26 13.47
CA ALA A 603 -0.53 -26.24 13.62
C ALA A 603 -1.09 -27.68 13.62
N THR A 604 -2.16 -27.91 14.39
CA THR A 604 -2.88 -29.20 14.38
C THR A 604 -3.41 -29.54 12.98
N LEU A 605 -4.03 -28.58 12.29
CA LEU A 605 -4.57 -28.77 10.93
C LEU A 605 -3.47 -29.13 9.92
N LYS A 606 -2.31 -28.45 10.00
CA LYS A 606 -1.14 -28.75 9.16
C LYS A 606 -0.60 -30.16 9.42
N GLN A 607 -0.56 -30.58 10.68
CA GLN A 607 -0.13 -31.92 11.05
C GLN A 607 -1.11 -32.97 10.54
N THR A 608 -2.41 -32.79 10.76
CA THR A 608 -3.44 -33.71 10.25
C THR A 608 -3.45 -33.81 8.72
N LEU A 609 -3.22 -32.69 8.02
CA LEU A 609 -3.07 -32.69 6.56
C LEU A 609 -1.82 -33.47 6.12
N ALA A 610 -0.68 -33.24 6.78
CA ALA A 610 0.56 -33.96 6.49
C ALA A 610 0.43 -35.47 6.72
N ASP A 611 -0.18 -35.87 7.84
CA ASP A 611 -0.43 -37.27 8.17
C ASP A 611 -1.39 -37.93 7.17
N GLY A 612 -2.46 -37.23 6.76
CA GLY A 612 -3.40 -37.73 5.77
C GLY A 612 -2.82 -37.86 4.36
N VAL A 613 -1.99 -36.90 3.92
CA VAL A 613 -1.24 -37.00 2.64
C VAL A 613 -0.23 -38.14 2.69
N LYS A 614 0.45 -38.32 3.83
CA LYS A 614 1.36 -39.45 4.02
C LYS A 614 0.61 -40.78 3.94
N ALA A 615 -0.52 -40.92 4.61
CA ALA A 615 -1.34 -42.14 4.56
C ALA A 615 -1.82 -42.46 3.13
N ALA A 616 -2.24 -41.44 2.36
CA ALA A 616 -2.61 -41.62 0.96
C ALA A 616 -1.40 -42.04 0.08
N THR A 617 -0.22 -41.50 0.35
CA THR A 617 1.02 -41.85 -0.35
C THR A 617 1.45 -43.29 -0.05
N ASP A 618 1.47 -43.66 1.23
CA ASP A 618 1.81 -45.01 1.69
C ASP A 618 0.83 -46.06 1.09
N GLN A 619 -0.46 -45.70 0.92
CA GLN A 619 -1.48 -46.56 0.29
C GLN A 619 -1.22 -46.76 -1.22
N VAL A 620 -0.80 -45.72 -1.94
CA VAL A 620 -0.45 -45.81 -3.37
C VAL A 620 0.80 -46.65 -3.57
N GLU A 621 1.80 -46.51 -2.69
CA GLU A 621 3.02 -47.31 -2.71
C GLU A 621 2.72 -48.80 -2.50
N ALA A 622 1.88 -49.15 -1.52
CA ALA A 622 1.46 -50.53 -1.25
C ALA A 622 0.69 -51.17 -2.42
N VAL A 623 -0.16 -50.40 -3.12
CA VAL A 623 -0.84 -50.85 -4.34
C VAL A 623 0.18 -51.10 -5.46
N GLY A 624 1.16 -50.21 -5.62
CA GLY A 624 2.26 -50.36 -6.58
C GLY A 624 3.09 -51.62 -6.36
N GLU A 625 3.52 -51.87 -5.12
CA GLU A 625 4.27 -53.08 -4.74
C GLU A 625 3.47 -54.37 -5.01
N THR A 626 2.17 -54.36 -4.69
CA THR A 626 1.30 -55.52 -4.92
C THR A 626 1.15 -55.83 -6.42
N VAL A 627 0.99 -54.80 -7.26
CA VAL A 627 0.93 -54.96 -8.72
C VAL A 627 2.26 -55.47 -9.27
N ASP A 628 3.40 -54.95 -8.81
CA ASP A 628 4.73 -55.39 -9.24
C ASP A 628 4.98 -56.87 -8.90
N GLN A 629 4.56 -57.30 -7.70
CA GLN A 629 4.67 -58.69 -7.27
C GLN A 629 3.78 -59.63 -8.11
N GLN A 630 2.56 -59.21 -8.46
CA GLN A 630 1.65 -59.98 -9.32
C GLN A 630 2.21 -60.13 -10.74
N VAL A 631 2.75 -59.06 -11.32
CA VAL A 631 3.40 -59.09 -12.64
C VAL A 631 4.64 -59.98 -12.65
N THR A 632 5.48 -59.89 -11.61
CA THR A 632 6.68 -60.72 -11.46
C THR A 632 6.32 -62.21 -11.36
N THR A 633 5.28 -62.55 -10.61
CA THR A 633 4.81 -63.92 -10.45
C THR A 633 4.29 -64.50 -11.77
N ALA A 634 3.48 -63.74 -12.52
CA ALA A 634 3.00 -64.16 -13.83
C ALA A 634 4.15 -64.38 -14.83
N ARG A 635 5.17 -63.51 -14.79
CA ARG A 635 6.37 -63.65 -15.63
C ARG A 635 7.13 -64.95 -15.36
N GLU A 636 7.30 -65.33 -14.09
CA GLU A 636 7.98 -66.57 -13.72
C GLU A 636 7.17 -67.81 -14.16
N GLN A 637 5.84 -67.78 -14.00
CA GLN A 637 4.96 -68.88 -14.44
C GLN A 637 4.99 -69.10 -15.95
N VAL A 638 4.97 -68.02 -16.75
CA VAL A 638 5.10 -68.10 -18.22
C VAL A 638 6.46 -68.68 -18.61
N LYS A 639 7.53 -68.27 -17.94
CA LYS A 639 8.89 -68.78 -18.18
C LYS A 639 8.98 -70.28 -17.91
N THR A 640 8.49 -70.76 -16.76
CA THR A 640 8.48 -72.20 -16.44
C THR A 640 7.63 -73.02 -17.41
N GLY A 641 6.48 -72.50 -17.84
CA GLY A 641 5.63 -73.15 -18.84
C GLY A 641 6.35 -73.35 -20.18
N LEU A 642 7.08 -72.34 -20.66
CA LEU A 642 7.86 -72.41 -21.91
C LEU A 642 9.05 -73.37 -21.81
N GLU A 643 9.73 -73.44 -20.66
CA GLU A 643 10.82 -74.39 -20.41
C GLU A 643 10.35 -75.85 -20.43
N SER A 644 9.16 -76.12 -19.90
CA SER A 644 8.53 -77.45 -19.94
C SER A 644 8.21 -77.89 -21.37
N VAL A 645 7.57 -77.02 -22.16
CA VAL A 645 7.28 -77.27 -23.59
C VAL A 645 8.55 -77.60 -24.37
N ARG A 646 9.62 -76.83 -24.14
CA ARG A 646 10.92 -77.05 -24.79
C ARG A 646 11.45 -78.45 -24.52
N THR A 647 11.45 -78.87 -23.25
CA THR A 647 11.96 -80.20 -22.84
C THR A 647 11.16 -81.35 -23.46
N THR A 648 9.83 -81.20 -23.54
CA THR A 648 8.96 -82.21 -24.14
C THR A 648 9.14 -82.33 -25.66
N VAL A 649 9.30 -81.21 -26.37
CA VAL A 649 9.62 -81.18 -27.80
C VAL A 649 10.98 -81.83 -28.06
N ASP A 650 11.99 -81.53 -27.23
CA ASP A 650 13.33 -82.12 -27.35
C ASP A 650 13.29 -83.65 -27.19
N THR A 651 12.52 -84.16 -26.23
CA THR A 651 12.38 -85.61 -25.98
C THR A 651 11.68 -86.33 -27.13
N ALA A 652 10.58 -85.76 -27.65
CA ALA A 652 9.83 -86.35 -28.76
C ALA A 652 10.65 -86.37 -30.07
N LEU A 653 11.52 -85.38 -30.28
CA LEU A 653 12.45 -85.35 -31.40
C LEU A 653 13.49 -86.48 -31.33
N GLU A 654 13.96 -86.85 -30.15
CA GLU A 654 14.92 -87.94 -29.95
C GLU A 654 14.31 -89.33 -30.22
N GLU A 655 13.08 -89.59 -29.79
CA GLU A 655 12.41 -90.86 -30.06
C GLU A 655 12.10 -91.03 -31.57
N ALA A 656 11.68 -89.95 -32.24
CA ALA A 656 11.49 -89.93 -33.70
C ALA A 656 12.79 -90.18 -34.49
N ARG A 657 13.95 -89.78 -33.94
CA ARG A 657 15.27 -90.03 -34.55
C ARG A 657 15.63 -91.51 -34.55
N LYS A 658 15.41 -92.23 -33.44
CA LYS A 658 15.69 -93.68 -33.32
C LYS A 658 14.85 -94.52 -34.29
N ALA A 659 13.56 -94.24 -34.41
CA ALA A 659 12.66 -95.01 -35.27
C ALA A 659 12.95 -94.81 -36.78
N ARG A 660 13.48 -93.63 -37.14
CA ARG A 660 13.94 -93.31 -38.50
C ARG A 660 15.15 -94.15 -38.93
N GLU A 661 16.05 -94.48 -38.00
CA GLU A 661 17.32 -95.16 -38.28
C GLU A 661 17.12 -96.63 -38.73
N HIS A 662 16.14 -97.33 -38.15
CA HIS A 662 15.79 -98.71 -38.51
C HIS A 662 15.22 -98.84 -39.94
N VAL A 663 14.42 -97.86 -40.36
CA VAL A 663 13.86 -97.75 -41.71
C VAL A 663 14.96 -97.46 -42.74
N GLU A 664 16.07 -96.84 -42.34
CA GLU A 664 17.15 -96.38 -43.21
C GLU A 664 17.85 -97.53 -43.99
N THR A 665 18.06 -98.68 -43.36
CA THR A 665 18.95 -99.75 -43.84
C THR A 665 18.38 -100.58 -45.00
N GLU A 666 17.08 -100.86 -45.02
CA GLU A 666 16.45 -101.80 -45.99
C GLU A 666 16.35 -101.24 -47.41
N LEU A 667 16.23 -99.92 -47.56
CA LEU A 667 16.20 -99.29 -48.88
C LEU A 667 17.60 -99.29 -49.56
N THR A 668 18.65 -99.79 -48.87
CA THR A 668 20.08 -99.54 -49.19
C THR A 668 20.63 -100.18 -50.46
N ARG A 669 19.93 -101.19 -50.94
CA ARG A 669 20.53 -102.14 -51.86
C ARG A 669 20.06 -101.99 -53.30
N GLN A 670 18.95 -101.30 -53.55
CA GLN A 670 18.33 -101.22 -54.88
C GLN A 670 18.73 -99.97 -55.68
N VAL A 671 19.34 -98.99 -55.03
CA VAL A 671 19.65 -97.70 -55.65
C VAL A 671 21.04 -97.65 -56.32
N GLU A 672 22.03 -98.40 -55.82
CA GLU A 672 23.45 -98.28 -56.23
C GLU A 672 23.70 -98.48 -57.75
N GLN A 673 22.83 -99.21 -58.45
CA GLN A 673 23.01 -99.60 -59.86
C GLN A 673 22.61 -98.51 -60.89
N VAL A 674 21.69 -97.59 -60.56
CA VAL A 674 21.15 -96.59 -61.53
C VAL A 674 21.99 -95.30 -61.58
N LEU A 675 22.92 -95.12 -60.63
CA LEU A 675 23.54 -93.82 -60.37
C LEU A 675 24.86 -93.55 -61.07
N GLY A 676 25.56 -94.58 -61.52
CA GLY A 676 26.87 -94.45 -62.16
C GLY A 676 26.87 -93.67 -63.49
N THR A 677 25.74 -93.59 -64.19
CA THR A 677 25.61 -92.92 -65.50
C THR A 677 25.37 -91.41 -65.41
N PHE A 678 24.73 -90.92 -64.34
CA PHE A 678 24.45 -89.50 -64.13
C PHE A 678 25.69 -88.67 -63.72
N THR A 679 26.67 -89.31 -63.06
CA THR A 679 27.86 -88.64 -62.51
C THR A 679 28.83 -88.12 -63.59
N GLN A 680 28.94 -88.77 -64.75
CA GLN A 680 29.90 -88.41 -65.80
C GLN A 680 29.53 -87.12 -66.56
N ARG A 681 28.25 -86.81 -66.68
CA ARG A 681 27.71 -85.66 -67.44
C ARG A 681 27.70 -84.35 -66.63
N ALA A 682 27.70 -84.46 -65.30
CA ALA A 682 27.73 -83.32 -64.36
C ALA A 682 29.13 -82.69 -64.19
N GLY A 683 30.20 -83.46 -64.42
CA GLY A 683 31.59 -83.00 -64.26
C GLY A 683 31.97 -81.85 -65.20
N GLY A 684 31.68 -81.96 -66.51
CA GLY A 684 32.09 -80.95 -67.49
C GLY A 684 31.38 -79.59 -67.40
N LEU A 685 30.20 -79.53 -66.78
CA LEU A 685 29.44 -78.28 -66.57
C LEU A 685 30.02 -77.40 -65.45
N VAL A 686 30.68 -78.03 -64.47
CA VAL A 686 31.19 -77.36 -63.25
C VAL A 686 32.54 -76.72 -63.49
N ASP A 687 33.37 -77.34 -64.34
CA ASP A 687 34.69 -76.81 -64.69
C ASP A 687 34.58 -75.44 -65.39
N THR A 688 33.60 -75.26 -66.28
CA THR A 688 33.37 -73.99 -67.00
C THR A 688 32.80 -72.89 -66.10
N ALA A 689 31.87 -73.24 -65.20
CA ALA A 689 31.25 -72.28 -64.29
C ALA A 689 32.20 -71.84 -63.15
N SER A 690 33.12 -72.71 -62.72
CA SER A 690 34.12 -72.36 -61.69
C SER A 690 35.08 -71.28 -62.19
N GLN A 691 35.50 -71.34 -63.46
CA GLN A 691 36.38 -70.35 -64.08
C GLN A 691 35.77 -68.94 -64.11
N GLN A 692 34.46 -68.80 -64.35
CA GLN A 692 33.77 -67.50 -64.38
C GLN A 692 33.55 -66.90 -62.98
N ILE A 693 33.38 -67.74 -61.95
CA ILE A 693 33.23 -67.29 -60.56
C ILE A 693 34.57 -66.79 -59.98
N ASP A 694 35.69 -67.40 -60.38
CA ASP A 694 37.03 -66.95 -59.98
C ASP A 694 37.35 -65.55 -60.55
N GLU A 695 36.98 -65.26 -61.79
CA GLU A 695 37.09 -63.92 -62.38
C GLU A 695 36.21 -62.87 -61.66
N MET A 696 35.01 -63.27 -61.21
CA MET A 696 34.11 -62.40 -60.44
C MET A 696 34.68 -62.06 -59.05
N THR A 697 35.40 -62.98 -58.42
CA THR A 697 36.06 -62.75 -57.12
C THR A 697 37.08 -61.61 -57.23
N GLY A 698 37.85 -61.54 -58.32
CA GLY A 698 38.79 -60.42 -58.57
C GLY A 698 38.10 -59.07 -58.79
N ARG A 699 36.92 -59.05 -59.43
CA ARG A 699 36.14 -57.80 -59.66
C ARG A 699 35.54 -57.24 -58.37
N VAL A 700 35.10 -58.10 -57.45
CA VAL A 700 34.54 -57.69 -56.15
C VAL A 700 35.59 -57.06 -55.23
N GLU A 701 36.81 -57.59 -55.18
CA GLU A 701 37.89 -56.97 -54.38
C GLU A 701 38.34 -55.61 -54.95
N ALA A 702 38.36 -55.45 -56.28
CA ALA A 702 38.64 -54.15 -56.89
C ALA A 702 37.55 -53.11 -56.59
N ALA A 703 36.27 -53.50 -56.66
CA ALA A 703 35.14 -52.63 -56.35
C ALA A 703 35.12 -52.20 -54.87
N LYS A 704 35.43 -53.12 -53.95
CA LYS A 704 35.54 -52.83 -52.51
C LYS A 704 36.54 -51.70 -52.22
N ASN A 705 37.72 -51.74 -52.84
CA ASN A 705 38.74 -50.70 -52.62
C ASN A 705 38.32 -49.34 -53.21
N GLN A 706 37.65 -49.32 -54.36
CA GLN A 706 37.16 -48.09 -54.98
C GLN A 706 35.98 -47.45 -54.22
N LEU A 707 35.11 -48.27 -53.62
CA LEU A 707 33.93 -47.81 -52.87
C LEU A 707 34.27 -47.33 -51.45
N LEU A 708 35.36 -47.81 -50.85
CA LEU A 708 35.77 -47.40 -49.49
C LEU A 708 36.61 -46.11 -49.47
N ALA A 709 37.41 -45.85 -50.53
CA ALA A 709 38.30 -44.70 -50.59
C ALA A 709 37.62 -43.33 -50.38
N PRO A 710 36.40 -43.05 -50.91
CA PRO A 710 35.73 -41.79 -50.63
C PRO A 710 35.18 -41.68 -49.19
N VAL A 711 34.95 -42.79 -48.47
CA VAL A 711 34.58 -42.75 -47.04
C VAL A 711 35.80 -42.33 -46.23
N ASP A 712 36.96 -42.92 -46.53
CA ASP A 712 38.24 -42.60 -45.88
C ASP A 712 38.60 -41.12 -46.06
N ALA A 713 38.40 -40.58 -47.27
CA ALA A 713 38.64 -39.16 -47.56
C ALA A 713 37.68 -38.22 -46.79
N LEU A 714 36.41 -38.60 -46.62
CA LEU A 714 35.44 -37.82 -45.85
C LEU A 714 35.75 -37.87 -44.35
N GLU A 715 36.15 -39.03 -43.81
CA GLU A 715 36.62 -39.20 -42.43
C GLU A 715 37.87 -38.37 -42.15
N ALA A 716 38.85 -38.36 -43.06
CA ALA A 716 40.05 -37.53 -42.94
C ALA A 716 39.72 -36.03 -42.95
N SER A 717 38.87 -35.57 -43.88
CA SER A 717 38.48 -34.16 -43.97
C SER A 717 37.77 -33.64 -42.72
N LEU A 718 36.95 -34.47 -42.04
CA LEU A 718 36.26 -34.09 -40.79
C LEU A 718 37.13 -34.17 -39.54
N ARG A 719 38.25 -34.90 -39.63
CA ARG A 719 39.29 -34.98 -38.59
C ARG A 719 40.20 -33.76 -38.64
N ASP A 720 40.65 -33.39 -39.84
CA ASP A 720 41.64 -32.33 -40.03
C ASP A 720 41.02 -30.93 -40.08
N PHE A 721 39.75 -30.81 -40.50
CA PHE A 721 39.03 -29.54 -40.56
C PHE A 721 37.67 -29.66 -39.87
N ASN A 722 37.45 -28.84 -38.84
CA ASN A 722 36.13 -28.73 -38.18
C ASN A 722 35.32 -27.61 -38.84
N PRO A 723 34.33 -27.90 -39.70
CA PRO A 723 33.57 -26.88 -40.41
C PRO A 723 32.67 -26.03 -39.50
N PHE A 724 32.44 -26.47 -38.26
CA PHE A 724 31.52 -25.83 -37.32
C PHE A 724 32.19 -24.74 -36.46
N ALA A 725 33.47 -24.93 -36.11
CA ALA A 725 34.19 -24.01 -35.22
C ALA A 725 34.29 -22.57 -35.76
N PRO A 726 34.64 -22.32 -37.05
CA PRO A 726 34.72 -20.97 -37.58
C PRO A 726 33.38 -20.22 -37.55
N VAL A 727 32.25 -20.94 -37.67
CA VAL A 727 30.90 -20.36 -37.67
C VAL A 727 30.56 -19.79 -36.29
N VAL A 728 30.88 -20.52 -35.23
CA VAL A 728 30.62 -20.08 -33.84
C VAL A 728 31.59 -18.98 -33.41
N GLU A 729 32.88 -19.08 -33.77
CA GLU A 729 33.86 -18.03 -33.45
C GLU A 729 33.55 -16.70 -34.16
N GLN A 730 33.10 -16.75 -35.42
CA GLN A 730 32.64 -15.55 -36.12
C GLN A 730 31.42 -14.93 -35.44
N ALA A 731 30.44 -15.75 -35.03
CA ALA A 731 29.26 -15.28 -34.32
C ALA A 731 29.62 -14.62 -32.99
N ARG A 732 30.49 -15.25 -32.18
CA ARG A 732 31.01 -14.67 -30.92
C ARG A 732 31.69 -13.32 -31.14
N THR A 733 32.55 -13.22 -32.15
CA THR A 733 33.29 -11.98 -32.43
C THR A 733 32.35 -10.84 -32.83
N GLN A 734 31.36 -11.13 -33.68
CA GLN A 734 30.38 -10.14 -34.13
C GLN A 734 29.44 -9.71 -33.00
N VAL A 735 28.95 -10.66 -32.21
CA VAL A 735 28.11 -10.38 -31.03
C VAL A 735 28.89 -9.55 -30.01
N GLY A 736 30.15 -9.92 -29.71
CA GLY A 736 31.01 -9.15 -28.80
C GLY A 736 31.16 -7.70 -29.25
N THR A 737 31.46 -7.48 -30.53
CA THR A 737 31.60 -6.12 -31.10
C THR A 737 30.31 -5.30 -30.96
N VAL A 738 29.16 -5.92 -31.20
CA VAL A 738 27.84 -5.28 -31.08
C VAL A 738 27.55 -4.93 -29.62
N MET A 739 27.85 -5.83 -28.68
CA MET A 739 27.62 -5.62 -27.24
C MET A 739 28.54 -4.56 -26.63
N ASP A 740 29.80 -4.50 -27.06
CA ASP A 740 30.75 -3.49 -26.57
C ASP A 740 30.37 -2.07 -27.05
N ASN A 741 29.88 -1.96 -28.28
CA ASN A 741 29.31 -0.73 -28.81
C ASN A 741 28.05 -0.31 -28.04
N LEU A 742 27.15 -1.25 -27.75
CA LEU A 742 25.97 -1.01 -26.92
C LEU A 742 26.34 -0.49 -25.54
N GLN A 743 27.28 -1.13 -24.85
CA GLN A 743 27.75 -0.69 -23.54
C GLN A 743 28.26 0.77 -23.56
N THR A 744 28.96 1.14 -24.63
CA THR A 744 29.43 2.53 -24.82
C THR A 744 28.27 3.51 -24.99
N GLN A 745 27.25 3.14 -25.78
CA GLN A 745 26.06 3.98 -26.01
C GLN A 745 25.16 4.09 -24.77
N VAL A 746 25.00 3.02 -23.99
CA VAL A 746 24.26 3.05 -22.72
C VAL A 746 24.91 4.02 -21.74
N ARG A 747 26.25 3.98 -21.61
CA ARG A 747 26.99 4.96 -20.77
C ARG A 747 26.80 6.39 -21.25
N ALA A 748 26.76 6.63 -22.56
CA ALA A 748 26.53 7.97 -23.11
C ALA A 748 25.10 8.48 -22.88
N LEU A 749 24.10 7.59 -22.88
CA LEU A 749 22.70 7.94 -22.58
C LEU A 749 22.45 8.17 -21.08
N ALA A 750 23.13 7.41 -20.23
CA ALA A 750 23.03 7.47 -18.77
C ALA A 750 23.82 8.64 -18.14
N GLY A 751 24.87 9.14 -18.83
CA GLY A 751 25.60 10.36 -18.47
C GLY A 751 24.82 11.64 -18.71
#